data_AF-A0A1E7EMA8-F1
#
_entry.id   AF-A0A1E7EMA8-F1
#
_cell.length_a   1.000
_cell.length_b   1.000
_cell.length_c   1.000
_cell.angle_alpha   90.00
_cell.angle_beta   90.00
_cell.angle_gamma   90.00
#
_symmetry.space_group_name_H-M   'P 1'
#
loop_
_entity.id
_entity.type
_entity.pdbx_description
1 polymer ?
#
loop_
_entity_poly.entity_id
_entity_poly.type
_entity_poly.pdbx_seq_one_letter_code
_entity_poly.pdbx_strand_id
1 'polypeptide(L)'
;MPPKRRPISVEWAKSLVGLSMKVPDYWWDGCKGYRLHDGVIDSYCEISQRWNLLLDTKEDDALYLMAYEAIYKYADFDSSTYNEFQLTQQPIRDGDDEIETETKKYYRTEPDEWDEVVIEDGDTDTGGRPIEPLEWEGDEEFTVKITDEELDSLRDERGEIRFEKVFQWCCPKFGDDNDQTLYEFQAARMRNYMRKRVLENGYKPRYYKGDKVITGDHVARFYGACLCRMIHGGRSIDQIFSTREIMDAVPSIREAMTKACLEDLTTCLHYSDDWDVECGGDWDDIYDDPKVVGPPGTAKHRLKHGLLEDGYNKRWRAIVNFGKWITTDESRVGGWYHSCMTIGPEPKPIRTGATIHTVCITTGPLSTFKLFARVYGGQFDEDIPEINDYGKYKMISLYDLMLDPFKHKGHCVVMDSAYMSDAMCQVGREEWKINMVGTCQTNRTGAGSLGKATVAARGIKVGTHQSVMYQHKDKPITYAIWADNNYVKTLSNFHGPNLLRGGIQRKLRDPVTHRRNKDFTDVDCPEQQWVYCQTYHLIDKGNGSEAKYDLSTESHLHGWSPKLASRFFNMNLNNAYNIYKYLYTNKVYFGFAPVINLNVHSCSKTIDVIRAVGIHRLVLETDHEDIQNIQSSMERGIDIISNALDCTPAELIRITNNNINDLYNISI
;
A
#
# COMPACT_ATOMS: atom_id res chain seq x y z
N MET A 1 7.82 -38.29 -10.54
CA MET A 1 7.87 -37.42 -11.75
C MET A 1 7.72 -35.99 -11.31
N PRO A 2 8.53 -35.03 -11.77
CA PRO A 2 8.26 -33.63 -11.49
C PRO A 2 6.87 -33.27 -12.02
N PRO A 3 6.08 -32.43 -11.32
CA PRO A 3 4.76 -32.06 -11.81
C PRO A 3 4.87 -31.42 -13.19
N LYS A 4 4.12 -31.95 -14.16
CA LYS A 4 3.99 -31.32 -15.49
C LYS A 4 3.47 -29.89 -15.26
N ARG A 5 4.24 -28.88 -15.68
CA ARG A 5 3.79 -27.48 -15.67
C ARG A 5 2.50 -27.39 -16.50
N ARG A 6 1.46 -26.73 -15.99
CA ARG A 6 0.21 -26.46 -16.71
C ARG A 6 0.50 -25.68 -18.01
N PRO A 7 -0.23 -25.90 -19.11
CA PRO A 7 -0.04 -25.14 -20.35
C PRO A 7 -0.33 -23.65 -20.14
N ILE A 8 0.35 -22.78 -20.88
CA ILE A 8 0.15 -21.34 -20.95
C ILE A 8 -1.22 -21.08 -21.58
N SER A 9 -1.96 -20.13 -20.99
CA SER A 9 -3.27 -19.69 -21.47
C SER A 9 -3.15 -19.21 -22.91
N VAL A 10 -3.87 -19.91 -23.78
CA VAL A 10 -3.86 -19.64 -25.23
C VAL A 10 -4.42 -18.25 -25.51
N GLU A 11 -5.47 -17.83 -24.79
CA GLU A 11 -6.08 -16.51 -24.91
C GLU A 11 -5.06 -15.41 -24.57
N TRP A 12 -4.41 -15.53 -23.40
CA TRP A 12 -3.40 -14.57 -22.99
C TRP A 12 -2.17 -14.59 -23.90
N ALA A 13 -1.69 -15.77 -24.30
CA ALA A 13 -0.53 -15.87 -25.18
C ALA A 13 -0.78 -15.22 -26.54
N LYS A 14 -1.99 -15.37 -27.10
CA LYS A 14 -2.43 -14.70 -28.33
C LYS A 14 -2.57 -13.20 -28.18
N SER A 15 -2.83 -12.68 -26.97
CA SER A 15 -2.87 -11.24 -26.71
C SER A 15 -1.53 -10.52 -26.89
N LEU A 16 -0.41 -11.26 -26.89
CA LEU A 16 0.92 -10.71 -27.11
C LEU A 16 1.31 -10.65 -28.60
N VAL A 17 0.48 -11.18 -29.51
CA VAL A 17 0.71 -11.07 -30.96
C VAL A 17 0.62 -9.61 -31.38
N GLY A 18 1.63 -9.13 -32.10
CA GLY A 18 1.81 -7.73 -32.48
C GLY A 18 2.73 -6.94 -31.56
N LEU A 19 3.24 -7.53 -30.46
CA LEU A 19 4.18 -6.85 -29.56
C LEU A 19 5.52 -6.60 -30.27
N SER A 20 5.96 -5.33 -30.27
CA SER A 20 7.28 -4.92 -30.77
C SER A 20 8.41 -5.38 -29.85
N MET A 21 9.51 -5.83 -30.45
CA MET A 21 10.65 -6.47 -29.79
C MET A 21 11.97 -5.87 -30.28
N LYS A 22 12.96 -5.79 -29.39
CA LYS A 22 14.35 -5.43 -29.69
C LYS A 22 15.29 -6.54 -29.24
N VAL A 23 15.61 -7.47 -30.13
CA VAL A 23 16.35 -8.71 -29.81
C VAL A 23 17.80 -8.68 -30.31
N PRO A 24 18.77 -9.27 -29.58
CA PRO A 24 20.20 -9.18 -29.91
C PRO A 24 20.70 -10.22 -30.91
N ASP A 25 21.51 -9.82 -31.89
CA ASP A 25 21.99 -10.62 -33.06
C ASP A 25 22.61 -12.00 -32.75
N TYR A 26 23.07 -12.28 -31.52
CA TYR A 26 23.54 -13.62 -31.13
C TYR A 26 22.45 -14.69 -31.05
N TRP A 27 21.17 -14.33 -31.21
CA TRP A 27 20.05 -15.27 -31.33
C TRP A 27 20.03 -16.04 -32.66
N TRP A 28 20.88 -15.65 -33.60
CA TRP A 28 21.00 -16.25 -34.93
C TRP A 28 22.22 -17.17 -35.00
N ASP A 29 22.06 -18.30 -35.70
CA ASP A 29 23.16 -19.24 -35.93
C ASP A 29 24.29 -18.57 -36.72
N GLY A 30 25.47 -18.50 -36.11
CA GLY A 30 26.67 -17.90 -36.70
C GLY A 30 26.94 -16.44 -36.30
N CYS A 31 25.99 -15.78 -35.65
CA CYS A 31 26.14 -14.42 -35.14
C CYS A 31 26.62 -14.41 -33.68
N LYS A 32 27.43 -13.43 -33.30
CA LYS A 32 28.02 -13.30 -31.94
C LYS A 32 27.98 -11.87 -31.40
N GLY A 33 27.36 -10.93 -32.10
CA GLY A 33 27.26 -9.56 -31.64
C GLY A 33 26.22 -9.40 -30.53
N TYR A 34 26.06 -8.17 -30.06
CA TYR A 34 25.00 -7.77 -29.12
C TYR A 34 24.12 -6.64 -29.69
N ARG A 35 24.12 -6.48 -31.02
CA ARG A 35 23.35 -5.44 -31.69
C ARG A 35 21.88 -5.83 -31.65
N LEU A 36 21.03 -4.89 -31.22
CA LEU A 36 19.59 -5.10 -31.18
C LEU A 36 18.99 -4.89 -32.58
N HIS A 37 18.06 -5.77 -32.95
CA HIS A 37 17.27 -5.72 -34.15
C HIS A 37 15.79 -5.66 -33.79
N ASP A 38 15.05 -4.88 -34.57
CA ASP A 38 13.61 -4.72 -34.40
C ASP A 38 12.87 -5.96 -34.95
N GLY A 39 11.79 -6.32 -34.29
CA GLY A 39 10.91 -7.40 -34.70
C GLY A 39 9.54 -7.31 -34.02
N VAL A 40 8.64 -8.20 -34.40
CA VAL A 40 7.27 -8.27 -33.91
C VAL A 40 6.88 -9.72 -33.63
N ILE A 41 6.13 -9.95 -32.54
CA ILE A 41 5.52 -11.26 -32.30
C ILE A 41 4.46 -11.50 -33.38
N ASP A 42 4.66 -12.53 -34.19
CA ASP A 42 3.76 -12.91 -35.27
C ASP A 42 2.65 -13.86 -34.80
N SER A 43 3.00 -14.88 -34.02
CA SER A 43 2.06 -15.94 -33.64
C SER A 43 2.50 -16.69 -32.39
N TYR A 44 1.60 -17.49 -31.82
CA TYR A 44 1.86 -18.34 -30.67
C TYR A 44 1.71 -19.83 -31.03
N CYS A 45 2.69 -20.65 -30.65
CA CYS A 45 2.70 -22.09 -30.89
C CYS A 45 2.26 -22.85 -29.63
N GLU A 46 1.03 -23.37 -29.64
CA GLU A 46 0.42 -24.07 -28.50
C GLU A 46 1.16 -25.38 -28.15
N ILE A 47 1.76 -26.06 -29.14
CA ILE A 47 2.51 -27.32 -28.91
C ILE A 47 3.81 -27.06 -28.16
N SER A 48 4.59 -26.07 -28.60
CA SER A 48 5.90 -25.76 -28.02
C SER A 48 5.84 -24.79 -26.85
N GLN A 49 4.68 -24.16 -26.64
CA GLN A 49 4.43 -23.17 -25.57
C GLN A 49 5.36 -21.96 -25.70
N ARG A 50 5.56 -21.50 -26.95
CA ARG A 50 6.50 -20.44 -27.36
C ARG A 50 5.86 -19.53 -28.42
N TRP A 51 6.44 -18.36 -28.61
CA TRP A 51 5.99 -17.38 -29.59
C TRP A 51 6.92 -17.33 -30.79
N ASN A 52 6.37 -17.07 -31.97
CA ASN A 52 7.13 -16.84 -33.18
C ASN A 52 7.40 -15.35 -33.32
N LEU A 53 8.67 -14.98 -33.42
CA LEU A 53 9.12 -13.63 -33.74
C LEU A 53 9.40 -13.52 -35.23
N LEU A 54 8.85 -12.48 -35.85
CA LEU A 54 9.22 -12.05 -37.19
C LEU A 54 10.11 -10.80 -37.08
N LEU A 55 11.25 -10.80 -37.76
CA LEU A 55 12.19 -9.68 -37.72
C LEU A 55 11.86 -8.64 -38.78
N ASP A 56 12.09 -7.37 -38.46
CA ASP A 56 11.93 -6.27 -39.42
C ASP A 56 13.21 -6.11 -40.27
N THR A 57 13.53 -7.15 -41.06
CA THR A 57 14.67 -7.14 -41.98
C THR A 57 14.23 -7.45 -43.39
N LYS A 58 14.82 -6.77 -44.37
CA LYS A 58 14.46 -6.90 -45.80
C LYS A 58 14.83 -8.24 -46.43
N GLU A 59 15.51 -9.12 -45.70
CA GLU A 59 16.19 -10.29 -46.25
C GLU A 59 15.75 -11.62 -45.60
N ASP A 60 14.87 -11.59 -44.60
CA ASP A 60 14.49 -12.81 -43.88
C ASP A 60 13.04 -12.76 -43.33
N ASP A 61 12.18 -13.62 -43.89
CA ASP A 61 10.81 -13.88 -43.41
C ASP A 61 10.76 -15.05 -42.40
N ALA A 62 11.92 -15.51 -41.89
CA ALA A 62 11.95 -16.61 -40.94
C ALA A 62 11.29 -16.25 -39.60
N LEU A 63 10.61 -17.25 -39.03
CA LEU A 63 10.00 -17.18 -37.71
C LEU A 63 10.92 -17.79 -36.66
N TYR A 64 11.21 -17.03 -35.61
CA TYR A 64 12.10 -17.41 -34.52
C TYR A 64 11.32 -17.74 -33.25
N LEU A 65 11.47 -18.97 -32.75
CA LEU A 65 10.75 -19.45 -31.57
C LEU A 65 11.33 -18.91 -30.26
N MET A 66 10.57 -18.05 -29.59
CA MET A 66 10.92 -17.40 -28.33
C MET A 66 10.19 -18.00 -27.13
N ALA A 67 10.91 -18.22 -26.04
CA ALA A 67 10.32 -18.47 -24.72
C ALA A 67 9.84 -17.16 -24.06
N TYR A 68 8.88 -17.26 -23.14
CA TYR A 68 8.32 -16.08 -22.48
C TYR A 68 9.35 -15.19 -21.77
N GLU A 69 10.34 -15.81 -21.11
CA GLU A 69 11.40 -15.08 -20.41
C GLU A 69 12.15 -14.11 -21.34
N ALA A 70 12.30 -14.48 -22.61
CA ALA A 70 12.94 -13.62 -23.58
C ALA A 70 12.01 -12.54 -24.14
N ILE A 71 10.72 -12.83 -24.27
CA ILE A 71 9.72 -11.82 -24.62
C ILE A 71 9.72 -10.73 -23.57
N TYR A 72 9.64 -11.12 -22.29
CA TYR A 72 9.66 -10.19 -21.18
C TYR A 72 10.95 -9.35 -21.12
N LYS A 73 12.08 -9.96 -21.48
CA LYS A 73 13.40 -9.29 -21.46
C LYS A 73 13.62 -8.31 -22.61
N TYR A 74 13.13 -8.63 -23.81
CA TYR A 74 13.45 -7.91 -25.04
C TYR A 74 12.28 -7.16 -25.66
N ALA A 75 11.16 -7.05 -24.96
CA ALA A 75 10.05 -6.20 -25.38
C ALA A 75 10.53 -4.75 -25.58
N ASP A 76 10.08 -4.11 -26.66
CA ASP A 76 10.45 -2.73 -26.93
C ASP A 76 9.61 -1.77 -26.07
N PHE A 77 10.13 -1.43 -24.90
CA PHE A 77 9.49 -0.50 -23.96
C PHE A 77 9.35 0.93 -24.51
N ASP A 78 10.14 1.29 -25.52
CA ASP A 78 10.07 2.61 -26.17
C ASP A 78 8.97 2.66 -27.25
N SER A 79 8.35 1.52 -27.58
CA SER A 79 7.26 1.46 -28.56
C SER A 79 6.02 2.19 -28.04
N SER A 80 5.39 3.00 -28.89
CA SER A 80 4.15 3.71 -28.55
C SER A 80 2.98 2.78 -28.22
N THR A 81 3.02 1.55 -28.73
CA THR A 81 2.00 0.52 -28.48
C THR A 81 2.36 -0.40 -27.31
N TYR A 82 3.52 -0.25 -26.68
CA TYR A 82 3.97 -1.13 -25.59
C TYR A 82 2.92 -1.28 -24.48
N ASN A 83 2.33 -0.17 -24.05
CA ASN A 83 1.33 -0.15 -22.97
C ASN A 83 0.00 -0.85 -23.33
N GLU A 84 -0.22 -1.18 -24.61
CA GLU A 84 -1.37 -1.98 -25.05
C GLU A 84 -1.20 -3.46 -24.72
N PHE A 85 0.03 -3.90 -24.49
CA PHE A 85 0.39 -5.29 -24.19
C PHE A 85 0.62 -5.47 -22.68
N GLN A 86 -0.12 -6.39 -22.07
CA GLN A 86 -0.11 -6.63 -20.62
C GLN A 86 0.91 -7.71 -20.23
N LEU A 87 2.20 -7.42 -20.44
CA LEU A 87 3.29 -8.33 -20.08
C LEU A 87 3.36 -8.51 -18.55
N THR A 88 3.25 -9.76 -18.11
CA THR A 88 3.40 -10.18 -16.71
C THR A 88 4.80 -10.71 -16.42
N GLN A 89 5.24 -10.78 -15.17
CA GLN A 89 6.56 -11.35 -14.87
C GLN A 89 6.68 -12.86 -15.20
N GLN A 90 5.55 -13.58 -15.21
CA GLN A 90 5.45 -14.99 -15.58
C GLN A 90 4.29 -15.21 -16.54
N PRO A 91 4.33 -16.26 -17.39
CA PRO A 91 3.25 -16.51 -18.32
C PRO A 91 2.01 -17.01 -17.58
N ILE A 92 0.85 -16.49 -17.95
CA ILE A 92 -0.45 -16.92 -17.41
C ILE A 92 -0.77 -18.29 -18.00
N ARG A 93 -1.08 -19.27 -17.15
CA ARG A 93 -1.36 -20.67 -17.52
C ARG A 93 -2.83 -21.02 -17.36
N ASP A 94 -3.28 -21.99 -18.14
CA ASP A 94 -4.64 -22.53 -18.04
C ASP A 94 -4.86 -23.09 -16.64
N GLY A 95 -5.92 -22.63 -15.96
CA GLY A 95 -6.24 -23.01 -14.59
C GLY A 95 -5.47 -22.23 -13.53
N ASP A 96 -4.66 -21.21 -13.86
CA ASP A 96 -4.09 -20.28 -12.86
C ASP A 96 -5.18 -19.47 -12.11
N ASP A 97 -6.43 -19.63 -12.51
CA ASP A 97 -7.65 -19.00 -12.03
C ASP A 97 -8.60 -19.93 -11.24
N GLU A 98 -8.32 -21.24 -11.09
CA GLU A 98 -9.20 -22.20 -10.39
C GLU A 98 -8.87 -22.36 -8.88
N ILE A 99 -9.39 -21.52 -8.01
CA ILE A 99 -9.20 -21.64 -6.56
C ILE A 99 -10.09 -22.70 -5.95
N GLU A 100 -9.51 -23.67 -5.24
CA GLU A 100 -10.25 -24.69 -4.49
C GLU A 100 -10.12 -24.40 -2.99
N THR A 101 -11.25 -24.29 -2.31
CA THR A 101 -11.35 -24.27 -0.85
C THR A 101 -11.84 -25.64 -0.36
N GLU A 102 -11.88 -25.85 0.95
CA GLU A 102 -12.46 -27.07 1.53
C GLU A 102 -13.92 -27.31 1.08
N THR A 103 -14.66 -26.24 0.75
CA THR A 103 -16.10 -26.28 0.54
C THR A 103 -16.52 -25.97 -0.90
N LYS A 104 -15.72 -25.21 -1.66
CA LYS A 104 -16.09 -24.67 -2.97
C LYS A 104 -14.91 -24.55 -3.92
N LYS A 105 -15.22 -24.58 -5.22
CA LYS A 105 -14.28 -24.21 -6.28
C LYS A 105 -14.72 -22.89 -6.88
N TYR A 106 -13.81 -21.93 -6.90
CA TYR A 106 -13.93 -20.64 -7.55
C TYR A 106 -13.07 -20.64 -8.80
N TYR A 107 -13.58 -20.10 -9.90
CA TYR A 107 -12.88 -20.03 -11.17
C TYR A 107 -13.17 -18.70 -11.85
N ARG A 108 -12.35 -18.35 -12.84
CA ARG A 108 -12.69 -17.26 -13.75
C ARG A 108 -13.97 -17.62 -14.47
N THR A 109 -14.96 -16.75 -14.35
CA THR A 109 -16.27 -16.93 -14.97
C THR A 109 -16.16 -16.92 -16.49
N GLU A 110 -17.04 -17.63 -17.17
CA GLU A 110 -17.06 -17.71 -18.63
C GLU A 110 -17.81 -16.50 -19.22
N PRO A 111 -17.48 -16.06 -20.45
CA PRO A 111 -18.16 -14.92 -21.07
C PRO A 111 -19.68 -15.06 -21.15
N ASP A 112 -20.21 -16.27 -21.38
CA ASP A 112 -21.65 -16.52 -21.47
C ASP A 112 -22.38 -16.42 -20.12
N GLU A 113 -21.67 -16.28 -19.01
CA GLU A 113 -22.24 -16.03 -17.67
C GLU A 113 -22.52 -14.54 -17.39
N TRP A 114 -22.22 -13.65 -18.35
CA TRP A 114 -22.37 -12.20 -18.21
C TRP A 114 -23.40 -11.62 -19.18
N ASP A 115 -24.18 -10.66 -18.69
CA ASP A 115 -25.09 -9.87 -19.50
C ASP A 115 -24.59 -8.42 -19.56
N GLU A 116 -24.68 -7.82 -20.75
CA GLU A 116 -24.44 -6.39 -20.89
C GLU A 116 -25.60 -5.62 -20.26
N VAL A 117 -25.29 -4.59 -19.48
CA VAL A 117 -26.28 -3.69 -18.90
C VAL A 117 -26.20 -2.34 -19.61
N VAL A 118 -27.24 -2.04 -20.37
CA VAL A 118 -27.41 -0.75 -21.06
C VAL A 118 -28.20 0.18 -20.15
N ILE A 119 -27.62 1.34 -19.85
CA ILE A 119 -28.31 2.42 -19.13
C ILE A 119 -28.77 3.43 -20.18
N GLU A 120 -30.08 3.58 -20.34
CA GLU A 120 -30.67 4.50 -21.31
C GLU A 120 -30.64 5.95 -20.80
N ASP A 121 -30.45 6.91 -21.72
CA ASP A 121 -30.49 8.33 -21.37
C ASP A 121 -31.93 8.75 -21.01
N GLY A 122 -32.18 8.97 -19.72
CA GLY A 122 -33.46 9.45 -19.19
C GLY A 122 -34.17 8.49 -18.22
N ASP A 123 -33.64 7.28 -18.02
CA ASP A 123 -34.11 6.35 -16.99
C ASP A 123 -33.34 6.54 -15.67
N THR A 124 -33.75 5.87 -14.59
CA THR A 124 -32.97 5.88 -13.33
C THR A 124 -31.50 5.56 -13.61
N ASP A 125 -30.56 6.30 -13.03
CA ASP A 125 -29.09 6.15 -13.23
C ASP A 125 -28.49 4.79 -12.77
N THR A 126 -29.36 3.80 -12.57
CA THR A 126 -29.12 2.44 -12.11
C THR A 126 -29.63 1.45 -13.16
N GLY A 127 -28.80 0.48 -13.57
CA GLY A 127 -29.22 -0.62 -14.44
C GLY A 127 -29.20 -1.99 -13.74
N GLY A 128 -29.67 -3.01 -14.46
CA GLY A 128 -29.47 -4.41 -14.09
C GLY A 128 -30.13 -4.85 -12.78
N ARG A 129 -29.63 -5.96 -12.22
CA ARG A 129 -30.04 -6.51 -10.92
C ARG A 129 -29.43 -5.67 -9.78
N PRO A 130 -30.18 -5.36 -8.71
CA PRO A 130 -29.61 -4.76 -7.51
C PRO A 130 -28.50 -5.65 -6.91
N ILE A 131 -27.41 -5.01 -6.49
CA ILE A 131 -26.36 -5.64 -5.69
C ILE A 131 -26.27 -4.88 -4.39
N GLU A 132 -26.67 -5.54 -3.30
CA GLU A 132 -26.54 -4.96 -1.97
C GLU A 132 -25.10 -5.15 -1.45
N PRO A 133 -24.44 -4.09 -0.96
CA PRO A 133 -23.19 -4.22 -0.24
C PRO A 133 -23.34 -5.13 0.99
N LEU A 134 -22.26 -5.81 1.37
CA LEU A 134 -22.22 -6.45 2.67
C LEU A 134 -22.30 -5.37 3.76
N GLU A 135 -23.13 -5.61 4.76
CA GLU A 135 -23.41 -4.66 5.83
C GLU A 135 -22.18 -4.41 6.70
N TRP A 136 -21.96 -3.14 7.04
CA TRP A 136 -20.91 -2.66 7.94
C TRP A 136 -21.59 -2.00 9.15
N GLU A 137 -21.35 -2.55 10.34
CA GLU A 137 -21.99 -2.09 11.59
C GLU A 137 -21.12 -1.14 12.43
N GLY A 138 -19.88 -0.89 12.01
CA GLY A 138 -18.94 -0.03 12.75
C GLY A 138 -18.94 1.43 12.28
N ASP A 139 -17.97 2.21 12.78
CA ASP A 139 -17.78 3.59 12.35
C ASP A 139 -17.24 3.66 10.90
N GLU A 140 -17.64 4.67 10.14
CA GLU A 140 -17.13 4.84 8.76
C GLU A 140 -15.62 5.14 8.74
N GLU A 141 -15.15 5.97 9.68
CA GLU A 141 -13.76 6.40 9.76
C GLU A 141 -12.95 5.64 10.82
N PHE A 142 -11.67 5.42 10.53
CA PHE A 142 -10.73 4.92 11.52
C PHE A 142 -10.40 5.99 12.55
N THR A 143 -10.38 5.61 13.82
CA THR A 143 -9.98 6.47 14.95
C THR A 143 -8.80 5.88 15.71
N VAL A 144 -8.12 6.71 16.50
CA VAL A 144 -7.02 6.24 17.35
C VAL A 144 -7.60 5.56 18.59
N LYS A 145 -7.16 4.33 18.86
CA LYS A 145 -7.51 3.59 20.08
C LYS A 145 -6.49 3.91 21.15
N ILE A 146 -6.80 4.90 21.98
CA ILE A 146 -5.93 5.39 23.05
C ILE A 146 -6.77 5.68 24.29
N THR A 147 -6.24 5.34 25.48
CA THR A 147 -6.88 5.73 26.75
C THR A 147 -6.44 7.12 27.20
N ASP A 148 -7.13 7.72 28.17
CA ASP A 148 -6.75 9.01 28.73
C ASP A 148 -5.38 8.94 29.41
N GLU A 149 -5.08 7.85 30.12
CA GLU A 149 -3.76 7.65 30.76
C GLU A 149 -2.65 7.52 29.72
N GLU A 150 -2.90 6.79 28.62
CA GLU A 150 -1.96 6.72 27.52
C GLU A 150 -1.77 8.09 26.89
N LEU A 151 -2.84 8.83 26.61
CA LEU A 151 -2.78 10.17 26.03
C LEU A 151 -1.98 11.14 26.91
N ASP A 152 -2.17 11.09 28.22
CA ASP A 152 -1.41 11.91 29.17
C ASP A 152 0.07 11.51 29.22
N SER A 153 0.38 10.22 29.07
CA SER A 153 1.76 9.76 28.96
C SER A 153 2.50 10.37 27.76
N LEU A 154 1.78 10.72 26.69
CA LEU A 154 2.30 11.34 25.47
C LEU A 154 2.55 12.85 25.61
N ARG A 155 2.15 13.47 26.71
CA ARG A 155 2.31 14.91 26.95
C ARG A 155 3.61 15.24 27.68
N ASP A 156 4.17 16.42 27.44
CA ASP A 156 5.24 16.97 28.27
C ASP A 156 4.71 17.71 29.51
N GLU A 157 5.62 18.31 30.28
CA GLU A 157 5.30 19.10 31.47
C GLU A 157 4.40 20.32 31.19
N ARG A 158 4.25 20.73 29.92
CA ARG A 158 3.38 21.84 29.48
C ARG A 158 2.03 21.34 28.95
N GLY A 159 1.79 20.03 28.98
CA GLY A 159 0.57 19.42 28.45
C GLY A 159 0.56 19.29 26.92
N GLU A 160 1.68 19.54 26.25
CA GLU A 160 1.81 19.42 24.80
C GLU A 160 2.11 17.99 24.40
N ILE A 161 1.38 17.47 23.41
CA ILE A 161 1.64 16.13 22.87
C ILE A 161 2.99 16.15 22.14
N ARG A 162 3.85 15.19 22.47
CA ARG A 162 5.20 15.10 21.94
C ARG A 162 5.32 14.03 20.87
N PHE A 163 5.82 14.42 19.69
CA PHE A 163 5.95 13.49 18.56
C PHE A 163 6.84 12.29 18.89
N GLU A 164 7.95 12.49 19.59
CA GLU A 164 8.86 11.41 19.99
C GLU A 164 8.17 10.36 20.89
N LYS A 165 7.23 10.80 21.74
CA LYS A 165 6.44 9.91 22.59
C LYS A 165 5.41 9.15 21.78
N VAL A 166 4.71 9.82 20.85
CA VAL A 166 3.79 9.16 19.90
C VAL A 166 4.53 8.12 19.07
N PHE A 167 5.72 8.46 18.59
CA PHE A 167 6.57 7.55 17.80
C PHE A 167 6.91 6.28 18.57
N GLN A 168 7.38 6.42 19.81
CA GLN A 168 7.69 5.29 20.68
C GLN A 168 6.44 4.48 21.05
N TRP A 169 5.30 5.14 21.26
CA TRP A 169 4.02 4.47 21.48
C TRP A 169 3.60 3.63 20.27
N CYS A 170 3.91 4.06 19.05
CA CYS A 170 3.63 3.27 17.84
C CYS A 170 4.60 2.10 17.63
N CYS A 171 5.75 2.08 18.30
CA CYS A 171 6.72 0.98 18.18
C CYS A 171 6.19 -0.33 18.78
N PRO A 172 6.60 -1.49 18.23
CA PRO A 172 6.22 -2.78 18.76
C PRO A 172 6.79 -3.01 20.16
N LYS A 173 6.10 -3.89 20.88
CA LYS A 173 6.48 -4.41 22.18
C LYS A 173 6.70 -5.91 22.06
N PHE A 174 7.65 -6.43 22.83
CA PHE A 174 8.09 -7.82 22.81
C PHE A 174 8.08 -8.39 24.24
N GLY A 175 8.34 -9.70 24.37
CA GLY A 175 8.20 -10.42 25.62
C GLY A 175 6.78 -10.96 25.82
N ASP A 176 6.64 -11.91 26.74
CA ASP A 176 5.36 -12.61 26.99
C ASP A 176 4.27 -11.64 27.45
N ASP A 177 4.64 -10.63 28.24
CA ASP A 177 3.75 -9.59 28.76
C ASP A 177 3.75 -8.29 27.92
N ASN A 178 4.44 -8.26 26.78
CA ASN A 178 4.67 -7.05 25.96
C ASN A 178 5.32 -5.91 26.75
N ASP A 179 6.19 -6.23 27.71
CA ASP A 179 6.90 -5.29 28.58
C ASP A 179 8.18 -4.76 27.93
N GLN A 180 8.82 -5.55 27.06
CA GLN A 180 10.06 -5.17 26.39
C GLN A 180 9.83 -4.18 25.24
N THR A 181 10.57 -3.07 25.25
CA THR A 181 10.57 -2.12 24.13
C THR A 181 11.28 -2.70 22.90
N LEU A 182 10.97 -2.17 21.70
CA LEU A 182 11.73 -2.46 20.47
C LEU A 182 13.25 -2.35 20.68
N TYR A 183 13.68 -1.33 21.41
CA TYR A 183 15.10 -1.04 21.59
C TYR A 183 15.79 -2.06 22.52
N GLU A 184 15.12 -2.49 23.59
CA GLU A 184 15.65 -3.53 24.48
C GLU A 184 15.67 -4.89 23.79
N PHE A 185 14.61 -5.23 23.06
CA PHE A 185 14.52 -6.44 22.25
C PHE A 185 15.70 -6.52 21.28
N GLN A 186 15.91 -5.45 20.50
CA GLN A 186 16.98 -5.40 19.54
C GLN A 186 18.37 -5.37 20.20
N ALA A 187 18.54 -4.66 21.32
CA ALA A 187 19.80 -4.63 22.05
C ALA A 187 20.25 -6.04 22.45
N ALA A 188 19.34 -6.89 22.94
CA ALA A 188 19.63 -8.28 23.25
C ALA A 188 20.12 -9.07 22.03
N ARG A 189 19.46 -8.93 20.88
CA ARG A 189 19.89 -9.61 19.63
C ARG A 189 21.25 -9.12 19.15
N MET A 190 21.51 -7.82 19.28
CA MET A 190 22.79 -7.22 18.92
C MET A 190 23.92 -7.68 19.86
N ARG A 191 23.65 -7.91 21.16
CA ARG A 191 24.62 -8.49 22.11
C ARG A 191 24.97 -9.93 21.73
N ASN A 192 23.97 -10.78 21.49
CA ASN A 192 24.16 -12.16 21.05
C ASN A 192 24.99 -12.21 19.75
N TYR A 193 24.62 -11.40 18.78
CA TYR A 193 25.33 -11.36 17.50
C TYR A 193 26.74 -10.78 17.62
N MET A 194 26.98 -9.77 18.47
CA MET A 194 28.33 -9.28 18.76
C MET A 194 29.20 -10.38 19.37
N ARG A 195 28.67 -11.10 20.36
CA ARG A 195 29.35 -12.22 21.01
C ARG A 195 29.72 -13.32 20.01
N LYS A 196 28.77 -13.71 19.15
CA LYS A 196 29.00 -14.64 18.04
C LYS A 196 30.18 -14.20 17.17
N ARG A 197 30.18 -12.93 16.74
CA ARG A 197 31.25 -12.39 15.89
C ARG A 197 32.61 -12.35 16.58
N VAL A 198 32.65 -12.09 17.88
CA VAL A 198 33.89 -12.13 18.66
C VAL A 198 34.46 -13.55 18.69
N LEU A 199 33.60 -14.55 18.91
CA LEU A 199 34.00 -15.96 19.03
C LEU A 199 34.37 -16.59 17.68
N GLU A 200 33.52 -16.45 16.67
CA GLU A 200 33.67 -17.15 15.39
C GLU A 200 34.57 -16.39 14.39
N ASN A 201 34.45 -15.05 14.38
CA ASN A 201 35.10 -14.21 13.37
C ASN A 201 36.29 -13.40 13.92
N GLY A 202 36.63 -13.57 15.20
CA GLY A 202 37.68 -12.79 15.86
C GLY A 202 37.41 -11.28 15.84
N TYR A 203 36.14 -10.86 15.75
CA TYR A 203 35.76 -9.45 15.73
C TYR A 203 36.19 -8.77 17.03
N LYS A 204 36.69 -7.53 16.93
CA LYS A 204 37.16 -6.74 18.06
C LYS A 204 36.36 -5.42 18.13
N PRO A 205 35.30 -5.34 18.97
CA PRO A 205 34.51 -4.11 19.10
C PRO A 205 35.42 -2.96 19.53
N ARG A 206 35.16 -1.75 19.01
CA ARG A 206 35.97 -0.56 19.28
C ARG A 206 35.53 0.15 20.56
N TYR A 207 34.23 0.20 20.81
CA TYR A 207 33.58 0.90 21.92
C TYR A 207 33.13 -0.05 23.04
N TYR A 208 32.49 -1.17 22.68
CA TYR A 208 31.95 -2.15 23.64
C TYR A 208 33.05 -3.13 24.11
N LYS A 209 33.91 -2.65 25.02
CA LYS A 209 35.03 -3.39 25.61
C LYS A 209 34.88 -3.49 27.13
N GLY A 210 35.44 -4.55 27.71
CA GLY A 210 35.34 -4.80 29.16
C GLY A 210 33.87 -4.99 29.55
N ASP A 211 33.41 -4.27 30.56
CA ASP A 211 32.06 -4.38 31.11
C ASP A 211 30.99 -3.61 30.30
N LYS A 212 31.39 -2.95 29.20
CA LYS A 212 30.46 -2.17 28.37
C LYS A 212 29.64 -3.09 27.46
N VAL A 213 28.33 -3.11 27.68
CA VAL A 213 27.36 -3.86 26.86
C VAL A 213 26.42 -2.93 26.10
N ILE A 214 25.83 -3.44 25.01
CA ILE A 214 24.79 -2.73 24.26
C ILE A 214 23.52 -2.70 25.12
N THR A 215 22.83 -1.56 25.21
CA THR A 215 21.60 -1.37 25.98
C THR A 215 20.49 -0.83 25.08
N GLY A 216 19.24 -0.87 25.55
CA GLY A 216 18.12 -0.27 24.83
C GLY A 216 18.36 1.20 24.49
N ASP A 217 18.88 1.99 25.43
CA ASP A 217 19.22 3.40 25.20
C ASP A 217 20.26 3.61 24.09
N HIS A 218 21.26 2.72 24.00
CA HIS A 218 22.24 2.77 22.90
C HIS A 218 21.55 2.56 21.53
N VAL A 219 20.62 1.62 21.45
CA VAL A 219 19.84 1.34 20.22
C VAL A 219 18.87 2.50 19.90
N ALA A 220 18.21 3.07 20.90
CA ALA A 220 17.34 4.24 20.72
C ALA A 220 18.13 5.44 20.15
N ARG A 221 19.32 5.72 20.72
CA ARG A 221 20.22 6.76 20.21
C ARG A 221 20.73 6.44 18.80
N PHE A 222 20.97 5.17 18.48
CA PHE A 222 21.34 4.75 17.14
C PHE A 222 20.26 5.11 16.12
N TYR A 223 19.00 4.78 16.39
CA TYR A 223 17.89 5.18 15.51
C TYR A 223 17.74 6.70 15.41
N GLY A 224 17.90 7.43 16.52
CA GLY A 224 17.95 8.90 16.51
C GLY A 224 19.07 9.44 15.62
N ALA A 225 20.26 8.83 15.66
CA ALA A 225 21.37 9.17 14.78
C ALA A 225 21.05 8.84 13.31
N CYS A 226 20.38 7.72 13.02
CA CYS A 226 19.93 7.39 11.66
C CYS A 226 18.93 8.43 11.13
N LEU A 227 17.96 8.85 11.93
CA LEU A 227 17.01 9.92 11.56
C LEU A 227 17.72 11.25 11.31
N CYS A 228 18.66 11.62 12.17
CA CYS A 228 19.46 12.83 11.98
C CYS A 228 20.31 12.75 10.70
N ARG A 229 20.96 11.61 10.45
CA ARG A 229 21.75 11.32 9.24
C ARG A 229 20.91 11.46 7.97
N MET A 230 19.69 10.95 8.00
CA MET A 230 18.73 11.02 6.90
C MET A 230 18.37 12.48 6.54
N ILE A 231 18.08 13.31 7.53
CA ILE A 231 17.77 14.74 7.32
C ILE A 231 18.98 15.51 6.73
N HIS A 232 20.20 15.04 6.99
CA HIS A 232 21.44 15.62 6.47
C HIS A 232 21.92 15.00 5.15
N GLY A 233 21.05 14.31 4.41
CA GLY A 233 21.35 13.78 3.08
C GLY A 233 22.14 12.46 3.07
N GLY A 234 22.09 11.67 4.14
CA GLY A 234 22.62 10.30 4.13
C GLY A 234 24.13 10.17 4.30
N ARG A 235 24.80 11.16 4.89
CA ARG A 235 26.26 11.23 5.08
C ARG A 235 26.88 9.95 5.63
N SER A 236 28.07 9.58 5.16
CA SER A 236 28.80 8.42 5.68
C SER A 236 29.21 8.63 7.15
N ILE A 237 29.52 7.56 7.87
CA ILE A 237 30.01 7.65 9.26
C ILE A 237 31.28 8.51 9.31
N ASP A 238 32.16 8.42 8.31
CA ASP A 238 33.37 9.25 8.26
C ASP A 238 33.05 10.75 8.10
N GLN A 239 32.07 11.08 7.25
CA GLN A 239 31.62 12.46 7.07
C GLN A 239 31.00 13.03 8.34
N ILE A 240 30.09 12.27 8.97
CA ILE A 240 29.40 12.66 10.21
C ILE A 240 30.39 13.10 11.30
N PHE A 241 31.50 12.38 11.43
CA PHE A 241 32.55 12.61 12.42
C PHE A 241 33.76 13.37 11.87
N SER A 242 33.65 14.00 10.70
CA SER A 242 34.73 14.78 10.10
C SER A 242 35.15 15.93 11.01
N THR A 243 36.45 16.04 11.24
CA THR A 243 37.08 17.21 11.89
C THR A 243 37.72 18.15 10.88
N ARG A 244 37.71 17.79 9.59
CA ARG A 244 38.34 18.55 8.50
C ARG A 244 37.35 19.44 7.77
N GLU A 245 36.14 18.92 7.53
CA GLU A 245 35.08 19.62 6.80
C GLU A 245 33.88 19.83 7.72
N ILE A 246 33.70 21.07 8.18
CA ILE A 246 32.60 21.42 9.10
C ILE A 246 31.23 21.20 8.43
N MET A 247 31.18 21.37 7.11
CA MET A 247 29.97 21.13 6.32
C MET A 247 29.63 19.66 6.20
N ASP A 248 30.56 18.73 6.47
CA ASP A 248 30.31 17.27 6.49
C ASP A 248 29.92 16.75 7.87
N ALA A 249 30.37 17.42 8.94
CA ALA A 249 30.05 17.02 10.30
C ALA A 249 28.55 17.15 10.61
N VAL A 250 28.02 16.25 11.43
CA VAL A 250 26.67 16.36 11.99
C VAL A 250 26.79 16.45 13.52
N PRO A 251 26.85 17.67 14.09
CA PRO A 251 27.15 17.89 15.51
C PRO A 251 26.22 17.13 16.45
N SER A 252 24.92 17.09 16.17
CA SER A 252 23.94 16.40 17.02
C SER A 252 24.22 14.90 17.16
N ILE A 253 24.72 14.24 16.11
CA ILE A 253 25.12 12.82 16.19
C ILE A 253 26.41 12.68 17.01
N ARG A 254 27.37 13.59 16.82
CA ARG A 254 28.65 13.59 17.53
C ARG A 254 28.49 13.78 19.03
N GLU A 255 27.51 14.58 19.43
CA GLU A 255 27.14 14.79 20.84
C GLU A 255 26.40 13.58 21.42
N ALA A 256 25.57 12.90 20.62
CA ALA A 256 24.78 11.76 21.07
C ALA A 256 25.61 10.48 21.28
N MET A 257 26.60 10.21 20.42
CA MET A 257 27.46 9.02 20.53
C MET A 257 28.82 9.17 19.82
N THR A 258 29.78 8.35 20.24
CA THR A 258 31.10 8.29 19.60
C THR A 258 31.07 7.57 18.25
N LYS A 259 32.02 7.89 17.37
CA LYS A 259 32.20 7.19 16.08
C LYS A 259 32.29 5.67 16.26
N ALA A 260 33.12 5.23 17.21
CA ALA A 260 33.33 3.82 17.52
C ALA A 260 32.04 3.13 17.98
N CYS A 261 31.19 3.82 18.75
CA CYS A 261 29.89 3.29 19.17
C CYS A 261 28.95 3.12 17.96
N LEU A 262 28.86 4.13 17.09
CA LEU A 262 28.03 4.06 15.89
C LEU A 262 28.49 2.94 14.93
N GLU A 263 29.80 2.79 14.74
CA GLU A 263 30.38 1.72 13.93
C GLU A 263 30.06 0.34 14.50
N ASP A 264 30.29 0.11 15.80
CA ASP A 264 30.00 -1.17 16.45
C ASP A 264 28.50 -1.50 16.39
N LEU A 265 27.61 -0.53 16.65
CA LEU A 265 26.16 -0.74 16.56
C LEU A 265 25.72 -1.07 15.13
N THR A 266 26.21 -0.34 14.12
CA THR A 266 25.92 -0.61 12.71
C THR A 266 26.38 -2.02 12.32
N THR A 267 27.54 -2.43 12.83
CA THR A 267 28.21 -3.71 12.57
C THR A 267 27.56 -4.90 13.29
N CYS A 268 26.66 -4.62 14.23
CA CYS A 268 25.98 -5.63 15.04
C CYS A 268 24.46 -5.63 14.87
N LEU A 269 23.90 -4.88 13.89
CA LEU A 269 22.47 -4.84 13.63
C LEU A 269 21.88 -6.24 13.39
N HIS A 270 20.99 -6.65 14.28
CA HIS A 270 20.40 -7.98 14.28
C HIS A 270 19.02 -8.01 14.95
N TYR A 271 18.14 -8.90 14.51
CA TYR A 271 16.72 -8.91 14.90
C TYR A 271 16.16 -10.31 15.27
N SER A 272 16.97 -11.36 15.16
CA SER A 272 16.60 -12.75 15.43
C SER A 272 17.86 -13.58 15.64
N ASP A 273 17.84 -14.61 16.47
CA ASP A 273 19.00 -15.48 16.68
C ASP A 273 19.01 -16.69 15.75
N ASP A 274 19.04 -16.44 14.44
CA ASP A 274 18.86 -17.43 13.37
C ASP A 274 20.09 -18.33 13.11
N TRP A 275 20.87 -18.63 14.17
CA TRP A 275 22.04 -19.50 14.10
C TRP A 275 22.10 -20.50 15.25
N ASP A 276 22.84 -21.57 15.03
CA ASP A 276 23.17 -22.56 16.05
C ASP A 276 24.61 -22.39 16.54
N VAL A 277 24.90 -22.93 17.72
CA VAL A 277 26.23 -22.91 18.32
C VAL A 277 27.14 -23.85 17.51
N GLU A 278 28.26 -23.34 16.98
CA GLU A 278 29.16 -24.09 16.05
C GLU A 278 29.81 -25.37 16.62
N CYS A 279 29.55 -25.76 17.87
CA CYS A 279 30.15 -26.94 18.50
C CYS A 279 29.18 -27.74 19.39
N GLY A 280 27.87 -27.56 19.23
CA GLY A 280 26.87 -28.30 20.03
C GLY A 280 26.87 -27.97 21.53
N GLY A 281 27.46 -26.84 21.93
CA GLY A 281 27.33 -26.30 23.28
C GLY A 281 25.95 -25.68 23.51
N ASP A 282 25.56 -25.59 24.78
CA ASP A 282 24.27 -24.99 25.15
C ASP A 282 24.29 -23.47 24.94
N TRP A 283 23.18 -22.92 24.47
CA TRP A 283 23.05 -21.49 24.15
C TRP A 283 23.38 -20.61 25.37
N ASP A 284 22.83 -20.99 26.51
CA ASP A 284 22.90 -20.25 27.77
C ASP A 284 24.32 -20.23 28.38
N ASP A 285 25.21 -21.11 27.92
CA ASP A 285 26.62 -21.11 28.33
C ASP A 285 27.46 -20.07 27.56
N ILE A 286 26.96 -19.61 26.40
CA ILE A 286 27.73 -18.79 25.45
C ILE A 286 27.18 -17.37 25.35
N TYR A 287 25.87 -17.23 25.44
CA TYR A 287 25.12 -16.00 25.20
C TYR A 287 24.35 -15.59 26.45
N ASP A 288 24.47 -14.32 26.83
CA ASP A 288 23.83 -13.79 28.03
C ASP A 288 22.31 -13.61 27.88
N ASP A 289 21.81 -13.48 26.64
CA ASP A 289 20.39 -13.29 26.35
C ASP A 289 19.77 -14.55 25.74
N PRO A 290 18.51 -14.88 26.10
CA PRO A 290 17.83 -16.09 25.63
C PRO A 290 17.68 -16.09 24.11
N LYS A 291 17.79 -17.27 23.48
CA LYS A 291 17.64 -17.44 22.03
C LYS A 291 16.21 -17.07 21.60
N VAL A 292 16.09 -16.24 20.58
CA VAL A 292 14.78 -15.89 19.99
C VAL A 292 14.83 -16.10 18.49
N VAL A 293 14.05 -17.06 18.01
CA VAL A 293 13.93 -17.42 16.59
C VAL A 293 12.49 -17.36 16.15
N GLY A 294 12.28 -17.25 14.83
CA GLY A 294 10.93 -17.37 14.26
C GLY A 294 10.32 -18.75 14.58
N PRO A 295 8.98 -18.86 14.64
CA PRO A 295 8.29 -20.13 14.81
C PRO A 295 8.72 -21.19 13.80
N PRO A 296 8.58 -22.50 14.11
CA PRO A 296 8.74 -23.56 13.12
C PRO A 296 7.89 -23.28 11.87
N GLY A 297 8.43 -23.54 10.68
CA GLY A 297 7.77 -23.22 9.41
C GLY A 297 7.98 -21.79 8.90
N THR A 298 8.63 -20.91 9.68
CA THR A 298 8.95 -19.54 9.21
C THR A 298 9.73 -19.58 7.90
N ALA A 299 9.22 -18.89 6.87
CA ALA A 299 9.86 -18.86 5.57
C ALA A 299 11.28 -18.32 5.62
N LYS A 300 12.16 -18.82 4.74
CA LYS A 300 13.58 -18.46 4.75
C LYS A 300 13.84 -16.94 4.61
N HIS A 301 13.00 -16.27 3.83
CA HIS A 301 13.07 -14.82 3.64
C HIS A 301 12.62 -14.02 4.86
N ARG A 302 12.06 -14.66 5.88
CA ARG A 302 11.59 -14.05 7.12
C ARG A 302 12.42 -14.41 8.35
N LEU A 303 13.22 -15.46 8.33
CA LEU A 303 14.01 -15.90 9.49
C LEU A 303 14.74 -14.77 10.22
N LYS A 304 15.28 -13.80 9.47
CA LYS A 304 16.08 -12.67 9.99
C LYS A 304 15.31 -11.45 10.49
N HIS A 305 14.02 -11.34 10.21
CA HIS A 305 13.26 -10.10 10.44
C HIS A 305 11.75 -10.30 10.68
N GLY A 306 11.23 -11.51 10.50
CA GLY A 306 9.80 -11.82 10.54
C GLY A 306 9.16 -11.48 11.88
N LEU A 307 9.87 -11.72 12.98
CA LEU A 307 9.42 -11.33 14.32
C LEU A 307 9.23 -9.81 14.45
N LEU A 308 10.11 -9.01 13.82
CA LEU A 308 9.99 -7.57 13.81
C LEU A 308 8.80 -7.12 12.93
N GLU A 309 8.65 -7.72 11.74
CA GLU A 309 7.50 -7.51 10.85
C GLU A 309 6.18 -7.78 11.59
N ASP A 310 6.07 -8.94 12.26
CA ASP A 310 4.88 -9.35 12.99
C ASP A 310 4.59 -8.43 14.18
N GLY A 311 5.63 -8.00 14.89
CA GLY A 311 5.52 -7.02 15.98
C GLY A 311 4.89 -5.71 15.51
N TYR A 312 5.37 -5.14 14.40
CA TYR A 312 4.81 -3.91 13.83
C TYR A 312 3.36 -4.10 13.41
N ASN A 313 3.06 -5.18 12.66
CA ASN A 313 1.70 -5.49 12.22
C ASN A 313 0.72 -5.66 13.40
N LYS A 314 1.16 -6.32 14.48
CA LYS A 314 0.37 -6.44 15.72
C LYS A 314 0.12 -5.06 16.34
N ARG A 315 1.16 -4.24 16.49
CA ARG A 315 1.04 -2.92 17.15
C ARG A 315 0.19 -1.95 16.35
N TRP A 316 0.40 -1.82 15.04
CA TRP A 316 -0.33 -0.88 14.20
C TRP A 316 -1.84 -1.13 14.20
N ARG A 317 -2.26 -2.41 14.23
CA ARG A 317 -3.68 -2.77 14.34
C ARG A 317 -4.24 -2.54 15.75
N ALA A 318 -3.43 -2.73 16.79
CA ALA A 318 -3.89 -2.61 18.16
C ALA A 318 -4.19 -1.16 18.60
N ILE A 319 -3.61 -0.16 17.93
CA ILE A 319 -3.69 1.27 18.32
C ILE A 319 -4.72 2.06 17.52
N VAL A 320 -5.58 1.40 16.75
CA VAL A 320 -6.65 2.03 15.98
C VAL A 320 -7.96 1.26 16.16
N ASN A 321 -9.07 1.99 16.13
CA ASN A 321 -10.38 1.39 15.91
C ASN A 321 -10.62 1.30 14.41
N PHE A 322 -11.16 0.17 13.95
CA PHE A 322 -11.30 -0.06 12.52
C PHE A 322 -12.50 0.70 11.96
N GLY A 323 -12.22 1.48 10.91
CA GLY A 323 -13.26 2.04 10.05
C GLY A 323 -13.52 1.13 8.84
N LYS A 324 -14.30 1.63 7.88
CA LYS A 324 -14.81 0.81 6.78
C LYS A 324 -13.82 0.57 5.65
N TRP A 325 -13.12 1.61 5.21
CA TRP A 325 -12.37 1.59 3.95
C TRP A 325 -10.87 1.36 4.14
N ILE A 326 -10.37 0.30 3.50
CA ILE A 326 -8.95 -0.02 3.41
C ILE A 326 -8.53 -0.20 1.94
N THR A 327 -7.24 -0.04 1.70
CA THR A 327 -6.64 -0.07 0.37
C THR A 327 -5.39 -0.93 0.45
N THR A 328 -5.12 -1.69 -0.61
CA THR A 328 -3.99 -2.61 -0.68
C THR A 328 -3.17 -2.40 -1.94
N ASP A 329 -1.86 -2.39 -1.79
CA ASP A 329 -0.93 -2.21 -2.90
C ASP A 329 0.50 -2.61 -2.45
N GLU A 330 1.42 -2.72 -3.41
CA GLU A 330 2.82 -3.03 -3.14
C GLU A 330 3.77 -1.83 -3.19
N SER A 331 4.84 -1.92 -2.41
CA SER A 331 6.00 -1.04 -2.50
C SER A 331 7.27 -1.85 -2.75
N ARG A 332 8.33 -1.18 -3.22
CA ARG A 332 9.65 -1.81 -3.48
C ARG A 332 10.70 -1.27 -2.54
N VAL A 333 11.59 -2.14 -2.10
CA VAL A 333 12.81 -1.78 -1.36
C VAL A 333 14.02 -2.19 -2.19
N GLY A 334 14.94 -1.25 -2.40
CA GLY A 334 16.15 -1.46 -3.20
C GLY A 334 16.97 -2.67 -2.74
N GLY A 335 17.19 -3.59 -3.67
CA GLY A 335 17.81 -4.90 -3.43
C GLY A 335 19.31 -4.96 -3.68
N TRP A 336 19.87 -6.10 -3.28
CA TRP A 336 21.29 -6.42 -3.37
C TRP A 336 21.52 -7.68 -4.21
N TYR A 337 22.75 -7.84 -4.67
CA TYR A 337 23.27 -9.11 -5.15
C TYR A 337 23.20 -10.13 -4.00
N HIS A 338 22.49 -11.25 -4.20
CA HIS A 338 22.38 -12.42 -3.28
C HIS A 338 21.32 -12.42 -2.15
N SER A 339 20.23 -11.64 -2.23
CA SER A 339 19.06 -11.89 -1.35
C SER A 339 18.16 -13.02 -1.88
N CYS A 340 17.56 -13.79 -0.98
CA CYS A 340 16.58 -14.83 -1.31
C CYS A 340 15.23 -14.29 -1.84
N MET A 341 15.01 -12.97 -1.76
CA MET A 341 13.78 -12.30 -2.19
C MET A 341 14.01 -11.19 -3.23
N THR A 342 15.22 -11.09 -3.80
CA THR A 342 15.49 -10.08 -4.84
C THR A 342 14.73 -10.45 -6.12
N ILE A 343 13.87 -9.54 -6.58
CA ILE A 343 13.07 -9.66 -7.81
C ILE A 343 13.43 -8.50 -8.75
N GLY A 344 13.40 -8.74 -10.06
CA GLY A 344 13.66 -7.71 -11.10
C GLY A 344 14.53 -8.22 -12.28
N PRO A 345 14.85 -7.36 -13.27
CA PRO A 345 14.48 -5.95 -13.35
C PRO A 345 13.02 -5.71 -13.74
N GLU A 346 12.37 -4.72 -13.14
CA GLU A 346 11.02 -4.25 -13.44
C GLU A 346 10.99 -2.76 -13.81
N PRO A 347 9.93 -2.25 -14.48
CA PRO A 347 9.79 -0.84 -14.87
C PRO A 347 9.39 0.07 -13.70
N LYS A 348 9.98 -0.15 -12.51
CA LYS A 348 9.81 0.71 -11.32
C LYS A 348 11.10 1.48 -11.03
N PRO A 349 11.06 2.65 -10.34
CA PRO A 349 12.27 3.41 -9.99
C PRO A 349 13.33 2.56 -9.30
N ILE A 350 12.87 1.66 -8.42
CA ILE A 350 13.66 0.55 -7.90
C ILE A 350 13.43 -0.66 -8.83
N ARG A 351 14.39 -0.90 -9.72
CA ARG A 351 14.30 -1.98 -10.72
C ARG A 351 14.48 -3.36 -10.13
N THR A 352 15.30 -3.48 -9.08
CA THR A 352 15.68 -4.76 -8.47
C THR A 352 15.59 -4.66 -6.95
N GLY A 353 14.86 -5.58 -6.33
CA GLY A 353 14.79 -5.68 -4.87
C GLY A 353 13.59 -6.44 -4.32
N ALA A 354 13.27 -6.18 -3.06
CA ALA A 354 12.18 -6.85 -2.36
C ALA A 354 10.85 -6.13 -2.62
N THR A 355 9.77 -6.91 -2.77
CA THR A 355 8.40 -6.37 -2.79
C THR A 355 7.81 -6.45 -1.39
N ILE A 356 7.08 -5.42 -0.99
CA ILE A 356 6.33 -5.40 0.27
C ILE A 356 4.88 -5.07 -0.04
N HIS A 357 3.96 -5.98 0.24
CA HIS A 357 2.53 -5.74 0.12
C HIS A 357 2.02 -5.09 1.41
N THR A 358 1.19 -4.07 1.28
CA THR A 358 0.70 -3.31 2.44
C THR A 358 -0.81 -3.15 2.41
N VAL A 359 -1.44 -3.14 3.59
CA VAL A 359 -2.81 -2.70 3.81
C VAL A 359 -2.76 -1.34 4.50
N CYS A 360 -3.52 -0.37 4.00
CA CYS A 360 -3.56 0.99 4.54
C CYS A 360 -4.99 1.47 4.74
N ILE A 361 -5.16 2.41 5.67
CA ILE A 361 -6.40 3.17 5.81
C ILE A 361 -6.60 4.06 4.58
N THR A 362 -7.80 4.00 3.99
CA THR A 362 -8.14 4.74 2.78
C THR A 362 -8.66 6.13 3.08
N THR A 363 -9.72 6.24 3.87
CA THR A 363 -10.43 7.50 4.10
C THR A 363 -10.18 8.05 5.50
N GLY A 364 -10.49 9.34 5.67
CA GLY A 364 -10.46 10.00 6.96
C GLY A 364 -9.08 10.49 7.42
N PRO A 365 -8.99 10.98 8.67
CA PRO A 365 -7.81 11.63 9.24
C PRO A 365 -6.56 10.74 9.29
N LEU A 366 -6.75 9.42 9.36
CA LEU A 366 -5.68 8.42 9.40
C LEU A 366 -5.33 7.85 8.02
N SER A 367 -5.84 8.44 6.93
CA SER A 367 -5.49 8.02 5.56
C SER A 367 -3.97 7.84 5.38
N THR A 368 -3.57 6.79 4.66
CA THR A 368 -2.18 6.32 4.45
C THR A 368 -1.50 5.64 5.64
N PHE A 369 -2.14 5.53 6.80
CA PHE A 369 -1.64 4.72 7.92
C PHE A 369 -1.60 3.23 7.54
N LYS A 370 -0.45 2.58 7.72
CA LYS A 370 -0.24 1.16 7.47
C LYS A 370 -0.86 0.33 8.58
N LEU A 371 -1.79 -0.56 8.23
CA LEU A 371 -2.37 -1.56 9.13
C LEU A 371 -1.60 -2.88 9.06
N PHE A 372 -1.00 -3.16 7.90
CA PHE A 372 -0.26 -4.39 7.67
C PHE A 372 0.81 -4.18 6.59
N ALA A 373 1.95 -4.85 6.74
CA ALA A 373 2.99 -4.94 5.73
C ALA A 373 3.61 -6.34 5.73
N ARG A 374 3.82 -6.90 4.54
CA ARG A 374 4.43 -8.21 4.35
C ARG A 374 5.45 -8.21 3.24
N VAL A 375 6.67 -8.60 3.56
CA VAL A 375 7.72 -8.84 2.56
C VAL A 375 7.38 -10.10 1.75
N TYR A 376 7.47 -9.96 0.44
CA TYR A 376 7.21 -11.02 -0.53
C TYR A 376 8.53 -11.73 -0.90
N GLY A 377 8.58 -13.03 -0.67
CA GLY A 377 9.73 -13.92 -0.84
C GLY A 377 9.92 -14.52 -2.23
N GLY A 378 9.30 -13.99 -3.29
CA GLY A 378 9.55 -14.45 -4.66
C GLY A 378 8.74 -15.69 -5.06
N GLN A 379 9.35 -16.75 -5.59
CA GLN A 379 8.57 -17.85 -6.20
C GLN A 379 7.83 -18.74 -5.19
N PHE A 380 8.26 -18.79 -3.92
CA PHE A 380 7.83 -19.87 -3.02
C PHE A 380 7.10 -19.46 -1.73
N ASP A 381 7.05 -18.18 -1.31
CA ASP A 381 6.48 -17.71 -0.01
C ASP A 381 6.15 -18.85 0.97
N GLU A 382 7.22 -19.48 1.45
CA GLU A 382 7.23 -20.89 1.86
C GLU A 382 6.32 -21.19 3.05
N ASP A 383 5.97 -20.15 3.84
CA ASP A 383 5.11 -20.24 5.01
C ASP A 383 3.63 -19.97 4.71
N ILE A 384 3.30 -19.30 3.61
CA ILE A 384 1.90 -18.96 3.28
C ILE A 384 1.02 -20.22 3.06
N PRO A 385 1.46 -21.25 2.33
CA PRO A 385 0.68 -22.48 2.16
C PRO A 385 0.49 -23.29 3.45
N GLU A 386 1.29 -23.05 4.49
CA GLU A 386 1.10 -23.69 5.81
C GLU A 386 0.07 -22.94 6.67
N ILE A 387 -0.28 -21.71 6.28
CA ILE A 387 -1.19 -20.84 7.03
C ILE A 387 -2.64 -20.99 6.57
N ASN A 388 -2.90 -21.25 5.28
CA ASN A 388 -4.25 -21.45 4.76
C ASN A 388 -4.37 -22.45 3.60
N ASP A 389 -5.57 -22.98 3.44
CA ASP A 389 -5.90 -24.07 2.51
C ASP A 389 -6.20 -23.62 1.07
N TYR A 390 -6.07 -22.33 0.75
CA TYR A 390 -6.22 -21.82 -0.63
C TYR A 390 -5.08 -22.29 -1.55
N GLY A 391 -4.10 -23.04 -1.03
CA GLY A 391 -3.14 -23.81 -1.81
C GLY A 391 -2.23 -22.94 -2.69
N LYS A 392 -2.01 -23.38 -3.94
CA LYS A 392 -1.04 -22.79 -4.90
C LYS A 392 -1.41 -21.37 -5.37
N TYR A 393 -2.54 -20.80 -4.94
CA TYR A 393 -3.03 -19.47 -5.34
C TYR A 393 -2.45 -18.37 -4.49
N LYS A 394 -1.17 -18.14 -4.73
CA LYS A 394 -0.29 -17.29 -3.94
C LYS A 394 -0.90 -15.95 -3.51
N MET A 395 -1.57 -15.25 -4.42
CA MET A 395 -2.11 -13.92 -4.14
C MET A 395 -3.34 -13.99 -3.25
N ILE A 396 -4.20 -14.99 -3.43
CA ILE A 396 -5.36 -15.18 -2.55
C ILE A 396 -4.90 -15.60 -1.16
N SER A 397 -3.94 -16.53 -1.06
CA SER A 397 -3.40 -16.92 0.24
C SER A 397 -2.70 -15.76 0.96
N LEU A 398 -1.97 -14.90 0.25
CA LEU A 398 -1.38 -13.69 0.82
C LEU A 398 -2.46 -12.71 1.30
N TYR A 399 -3.48 -12.46 0.49
CA TYR A 399 -4.56 -11.54 0.87
C TYR A 399 -5.45 -12.10 1.97
N ASP A 400 -5.66 -13.40 2.02
CA ASP A 400 -6.34 -14.08 3.12
C ASP A 400 -5.64 -13.82 4.46
N LEU A 401 -4.30 -13.86 4.48
CA LEU A 401 -3.48 -13.49 5.64
C LEU A 401 -3.56 -11.99 5.95
N MET A 402 -3.39 -11.13 4.93
CA MET A 402 -3.35 -9.67 5.11
C MET A 402 -4.71 -9.11 5.57
N LEU A 403 -5.81 -9.69 5.07
CA LEU A 403 -7.17 -9.23 5.30
C LEU A 403 -7.87 -9.95 6.45
N ASP A 404 -7.23 -10.93 7.09
CA ASP A 404 -7.82 -11.73 8.17
C ASP A 404 -8.55 -10.91 9.25
N PRO A 405 -7.99 -9.80 9.77
CA PRO A 405 -8.66 -9.00 10.79
C PRO A 405 -9.96 -8.32 10.32
N PHE A 406 -10.22 -8.27 9.01
CA PHE A 406 -11.32 -7.56 8.36
C PHE A 406 -12.38 -8.51 7.78
N LYS A 407 -12.16 -9.83 7.85
CA LYS A 407 -13.14 -10.81 7.36
C LYS A 407 -14.43 -10.76 8.20
N HIS A 408 -15.57 -11.07 7.58
CA HIS A 408 -16.88 -11.22 8.23
C HIS A 408 -17.46 -9.95 8.85
N LYS A 409 -16.98 -8.78 8.42
CA LYS A 409 -17.39 -7.48 8.99
C LYS A 409 -17.97 -6.52 7.97
N GLY A 410 -17.90 -6.80 6.66
CA GLY A 410 -18.39 -5.90 5.61
C GLY A 410 -17.46 -4.74 5.26
N HIS A 411 -16.18 -4.81 5.62
CA HIS A 411 -15.18 -3.82 5.21
C HIS A 411 -15.10 -3.68 3.68
N CYS A 412 -14.70 -2.49 3.22
CA CYS A 412 -14.46 -2.20 1.83
C CYS A 412 -12.95 -2.18 1.52
N VAL A 413 -12.53 -2.96 0.53
CA VAL A 413 -11.14 -3.07 0.08
C VAL A 413 -11.03 -2.55 -1.34
N VAL A 414 -10.10 -1.60 -1.56
CA VAL A 414 -9.69 -1.19 -2.90
C VAL A 414 -8.37 -1.83 -3.30
N MET A 415 -8.34 -2.46 -4.48
CA MET A 415 -7.18 -3.22 -4.98
C MET A 415 -6.78 -2.80 -6.41
N ASP A 416 -5.51 -2.98 -6.76
CA ASP A 416 -5.03 -2.82 -8.13
C ASP A 416 -5.25 -4.09 -8.99
N SER A 417 -5.22 -3.89 -10.30
CA SER A 417 -5.32 -4.87 -11.37
C SER A 417 -4.30 -5.99 -11.31
N ALA A 418 -3.17 -5.81 -10.63
CA ALA A 418 -2.21 -6.87 -10.35
C ALA A 418 -2.80 -7.99 -9.48
N TYR A 419 -3.86 -7.69 -8.70
CA TYR A 419 -4.45 -8.59 -7.71
C TYR A 419 -5.92 -8.91 -7.97
N MET A 420 -6.66 -7.97 -8.56
CA MET A 420 -8.08 -8.14 -8.79
C MET A 420 -8.37 -9.17 -9.90
N SER A 421 -9.38 -10.00 -9.66
CA SER A 421 -10.02 -10.92 -10.60
C SER A 421 -11.45 -11.20 -10.14
N ASP A 422 -12.27 -11.79 -11.00
CA ASP A 422 -13.60 -12.26 -10.61
C ASP A 422 -13.53 -13.39 -9.57
N ALA A 423 -12.52 -14.26 -9.62
CA ALA A 423 -12.31 -15.27 -8.60
C ALA A 423 -11.92 -14.67 -7.24
N MET A 424 -11.07 -13.63 -7.20
CA MET A 424 -10.79 -12.85 -6.00
C MET A 424 -12.06 -12.19 -5.46
N CYS A 425 -12.88 -11.61 -6.33
CA CYS A 425 -14.17 -11.02 -5.96
C CYS A 425 -15.14 -12.04 -5.36
N GLN A 426 -15.18 -13.25 -5.92
CA GLN A 426 -15.99 -14.36 -5.41
C GLN A 426 -15.54 -14.79 -4.02
N VAL A 427 -14.24 -15.09 -3.84
CA VAL A 427 -13.67 -15.45 -2.54
C VAL A 427 -13.90 -14.33 -1.51
N GLY A 428 -13.63 -13.08 -1.91
CA GLY A 428 -13.89 -11.90 -1.10
C GLY A 428 -15.34 -11.79 -0.64
N ARG A 429 -16.30 -12.02 -1.54
CA ARG A 429 -17.73 -11.91 -1.23
C ARG A 429 -18.24 -13.10 -0.41
N GLU A 430 -17.87 -14.31 -0.80
CA GLU A 430 -18.51 -15.54 -0.32
C GLU A 430 -17.82 -16.11 0.92
N GLU A 431 -16.48 -16.12 0.94
CA GLU A 431 -15.69 -16.62 2.06
C GLU A 431 -15.37 -15.51 3.04
N TRP A 432 -14.72 -14.44 2.58
CA TRP A 432 -14.20 -13.40 3.48
C TRP A 432 -15.27 -12.42 3.95
N LYS A 433 -16.41 -12.34 3.25
CA LYS A 433 -17.46 -11.33 3.48
C LYS A 433 -16.89 -9.90 3.50
N ILE A 434 -16.15 -9.57 2.45
CA ILE A 434 -15.52 -8.27 2.20
C ILE A 434 -16.07 -7.68 0.89
N ASN A 435 -16.40 -6.40 0.93
CA ASN A 435 -16.74 -5.60 -0.25
C ASN A 435 -15.45 -5.22 -0.99
N MET A 436 -15.33 -5.57 -2.26
CA MET A 436 -14.12 -5.36 -3.07
C MET A 436 -14.41 -4.54 -4.32
N VAL A 437 -13.50 -3.60 -4.62
CA VAL A 437 -13.52 -2.79 -5.84
C VAL A 437 -12.10 -2.52 -6.30
N GLY A 438 -11.87 -2.48 -7.60
CA GLY A 438 -10.53 -2.25 -8.10
C GLY A 438 -10.47 -2.26 -9.61
N THR A 439 -9.31 -1.92 -10.15
CA THR A 439 -9.04 -2.13 -11.56
C THR A 439 -8.83 -3.62 -11.84
N CYS A 440 -9.18 -4.10 -13.03
CA CYS A 440 -9.05 -5.50 -13.42
C CYS A 440 -8.41 -5.64 -14.80
N GLN A 441 -7.53 -6.63 -14.96
CA GLN A 441 -7.01 -7.01 -16.27
C GLN A 441 -8.08 -7.72 -17.09
N THR A 442 -8.06 -7.54 -18.42
CA THR A 442 -9.12 -8.08 -19.30
C THR A 442 -9.23 -9.59 -19.26
N ASN A 443 -8.11 -10.29 -19.13
CA ASN A 443 -8.05 -11.74 -19.14
C ASN A 443 -8.38 -12.38 -17.78
N ARG A 444 -8.65 -11.58 -16.73
CA ARG A 444 -8.94 -12.05 -15.36
C ARG A 444 -10.44 -12.05 -15.03
N THR A 445 -11.30 -11.93 -16.03
CA THR A 445 -12.75 -11.98 -15.90
C THR A 445 -13.41 -12.39 -17.22
N GLY A 446 -14.49 -13.16 -17.15
CA GLY A 446 -15.28 -13.55 -18.33
C GLY A 446 -15.83 -12.35 -19.13
N ALA A 447 -16.18 -11.25 -18.45
CA ALA A 447 -16.68 -10.04 -19.10
C ALA A 447 -15.62 -9.27 -19.90
N GLY A 448 -14.34 -9.55 -19.71
CA GLY A 448 -13.27 -8.74 -20.27
C GLY A 448 -13.22 -8.78 -21.79
N SER A 449 -13.34 -9.99 -22.37
CA SER A 449 -13.36 -10.19 -23.83
C SER A 449 -14.61 -9.58 -24.46
N LEU A 450 -15.77 -9.70 -23.81
CA LEU A 450 -17.03 -9.08 -24.22
C LEU A 450 -16.91 -7.56 -24.25
N GLY A 451 -16.42 -6.95 -23.16
CA GLY A 451 -16.27 -5.51 -23.10
C GLY A 451 -15.31 -4.97 -24.15
N LYS A 452 -14.22 -5.70 -24.46
CA LYS A 452 -13.31 -5.35 -25.55
C LYS A 452 -14.03 -5.39 -26.91
N ALA A 453 -14.84 -6.42 -27.16
CA ALA A 453 -15.62 -6.55 -28.39
C ALA A 453 -16.66 -5.42 -28.53
N THR A 454 -17.36 -5.08 -27.45
CA THR A 454 -18.38 -4.02 -27.44
C THR A 454 -17.79 -2.63 -27.66
N VAL A 455 -16.66 -2.33 -27.00
CA VAL A 455 -15.92 -1.08 -27.25
C VAL A 455 -15.53 -0.95 -28.73
N ALA A 456 -15.04 -2.02 -29.33
CA ALA A 456 -14.68 -2.04 -30.75
C ALA A 456 -15.91 -1.89 -31.66
N ALA A 457 -16.98 -2.64 -31.41
CA ALA A 457 -18.21 -2.62 -32.21
C ALA A 457 -18.90 -1.24 -32.18
N ARG A 458 -18.88 -0.56 -31.04
CA ARG A 458 -19.46 0.78 -30.86
C ARG A 458 -18.52 1.91 -31.27
N GLY A 459 -17.27 1.61 -31.61
CA GLY A 459 -16.27 2.62 -31.95
C GLY A 459 -15.99 3.61 -30.81
N ILE A 460 -16.11 3.17 -29.55
CA ILE A 460 -15.82 3.99 -28.37
C ILE A 460 -14.33 4.33 -28.39
N LYS A 461 -13.97 5.59 -28.13
CA LYS A 461 -12.58 6.07 -28.15
C LYS A 461 -12.19 6.63 -26.79
N VAL A 462 -10.90 6.50 -26.45
CA VAL A 462 -10.34 7.15 -25.25
C VAL A 462 -10.64 8.65 -25.26
N GLY A 463 -11.03 9.18 -24.11
CA GLY A 463 -11.41 10.57 -23.90
C GLY A 463 -12.87 10.89 -24.22
N THR A 464 -13.68 9.94 -24.70
CA THR A 464 -15.13 10.15 -24.85
C THR A 464 -15.89 10.02 -23.52
N HIS A 465 -15.25 9.43 -22.50
CA HIS A 465 -15.84 9.16 -21.18
C HIS A 465 -17.10 8.30 -21.22
N GLN A 466 -17.31 7.58 -22.32
CA GLN A 466 -18.36 6.57 -22.45
C GLN A 466 -18.00 5.33 -21.62
N SER A 467 -19.05 4.68 -21.12
CA SER A 467 -18.95 3.47 -20.31
C SER A 467 -19.61 2.28 -20.98
N VAL A 468 -19.08 1.09 -20.72
CA VAL A 468 -19.70 -0.20 -21.01
C VAL A 468 -19.72 -0.99 -19.71
N MET A 469 -20.87 -1.55 -19.34
CA MET A 469 -21.03 -2.30 -18.09
C MET A 469 -21.60 -3.69 -18.35
N TYR A 470 -21.08 -4.65 -17.60
CA TYR A 470 -21.52 -6.03 -17.59
C TYR A 470 -21.81 -6.44 -16.16
N GLN A 471 -22.87 -7.22 -15.99
CA GLN A 471 -23.22 -7.82 -14.72
C GLN A 471 -23.28 -9.33 -14.87
N HIS A 472 -22.71 -10.05 -13.91
CA HIS A 472 -22.80 -11.50 -13.89
C HIS A 472 -24.26 -11.93 -13.62
N LYS A 473 -24.72 -13.01 -14.25
CA LYS A 473 -26.13 -13.44 -14.21
C LYS A 473 -26.66 -13.70 -12.79
N ASP A 474 -25.90 -14.43 -11.98
CA ASP A 474 -26.26 -14.87 -10.63
C ASP A 474 -25.32 -14.34 -9.52
N LYS A 475 -24.03 -14.18 -9.78
CA LYS A 475 -23.05 -13.69 -8.79
C LYS A 475 -23.07 -12.18 -8.64
N PRO A 476 -22.93 -11.59 -7.43
CA PRO A 476 -22.98 -10.14 -7.21
C PRO A 476 -21.70 -9.44 -7.70
N ILE A 477 -21.39 -9.49 -9.00
CA ILE A 477 -20.16 -8.95 -9.58
C ILE A 477 -20.51 -8.09 -10.78
N THR A 478 -19.89 -6.91 -10.84
CA THR A 478 -20.06 -5.92 -11.91
C THR A 478 -18.70 -5.59 -12.50
N TYR A 479 -18.62 -5.63 -13.82
CA TYR A 479 -17.46 -5.23 -14.60
C TYR A 479 -17.80 -3.98 -15.42
N ALA A 480 -16.93 -2.98 -15.42
CA ALA A 480 -17.12 -1.77 -16.22
C ALA A 480 -15.85 -1.41 -16.97
N ILE A 481 -16.03 -0.85 -18.17
CA ILE A 481 -14.99 -0.20 -18.95
C ILE A 481 -15.38 1.26 -19.10
N TRP A 482 -14.48 2.18 -18.77
CA TRP A 482 -14.66 3.62 -18.92
C TRP A 482 -13.57 4.22 -19.80
N ALA A 483 -13.97 4.96 -20.84
CA ALA A 483 -13.07 5.56 -21.81
C ALA A 483 -12.52 6.93 -21.35
N ASP A 484 -11.73 6.95 -20.28
CA ASP A 484 -10.93 8.11 -19.87
C ASP A 484 -9.74 8.33 -20.84
N ASN A 485 -8.66 8.93 -20.36
CA ASN A 485 -7.38 9.04 -21.08
C ASN A 485 -6.82 7.68 -21.55
N ASN A 486 -7.26 6.60 -20.92
CA ASN A 486 -7.13 5.21 -21.33
C ASN A 486 -8.43 4.47 -21.00
N TYR A 487 -8.59 3.26 -21.53
CA TYR A 487 -9.68 2.37 -21.09
C TYR A 487 -9.41 1.88 -19.67
N VAL A 488 -10.12 2.44 -18.70
CA VAL A 488 -10.05 2.00 -17.31
C VAL A 488 -11.07 0.90 -17.11
N LYS A 489 -10.62 -0.24 -16.62
CA LYS A 489 -11.43 -1.45 -16.45
C LYS A 489 -11.53 -1.72 -14.97
N THR A 490 -12.74 -1.73 -14.44
CA THR A 490 -13.01 -1.91 -13.01
C THR A 490 -13.89 -3.13 -12.79
N LEU A 491 -13.68 -3.77 -11.64
CA LEU A 491 -14.45 -4.92 -11.17
C LEU A 491 -14.85 -4.67 -9.72
N SER A 492 -16.09 -5.00 -9.36
CA SER A 492 -16.57 -4.92 -7.99
C SER A 492 -17.51 -6.06 -7.65
N ASN A 493 -17.50 -6.49 -6.38
CA ASN A 493 -18.43 -7.48 -5.85
C ASN A 493 -19.61 -6.89 -5.04
N PHE A 494 -19.78 -5.56 -5.09
CA PHE A 494 -20.80 -4.86 -4.28
C PHE A 494 -21.42 -3.62 -4.94
N HIS A 495 -20.79 -3.05 -5.96
CA HIS A 495 -21.43 -2.01 -6.76
C HIS A 495 -22.35 -2.63 -7.82
N GLY A 496 -23.53 -2.03 -8.02
CA GLY A 496 -24.36 -2.28 -9.20
C GLY A 496 -23.79 -1.62 -10.46
N PRO A 497 -24.37 -1.88 -11.64
CA PRO A 497 -24.05 -1.16 -12.85
C PRO A 497 -24.74 0.21 -12.81
N ASN A 498 -24.15 1.13 -12.04
CA ASN A 498 -24.64 2.49 -11.80
C ASN A 498 -23.72 3.50 -12.51
N LEU A 499 -24.33 4.49 -13.17
CA LEU A 499 -23.62 5.58 -13.84
C LEU A 499 -23.79 6.88 -13.06
N LEU A 500 -22.70 7.43 -12.54
CA LEU A 500 -22.70 8.72 -11.86
C LEU A 500 -22.61 9.85 -12.88
N ARG A 501 -23.72 10.57 -13.07
CA ARG A 501 -23.79 11.74 -13.96
C ARG A 501 -23.00 12.91 -13.40
N GLY A 502 -22.04 13.44 -14.17
CA GLY A 502 -21.15 14.50 -13.70
C GLY A 502 -20.35 14.15 -12.44
N GLY A 503 -20.18 12.85 -12.14
CA GLY A 503 -19.60 12.39 -10.88
C GLY A 503 -18.12 12.72 -10.71
N ILE A 504 -17.41 13.02 -11.80
CA ILE A 504 -15.98 13.30 -11.75
C ILE A 504 -15.56 14.43 -12.67
N GLN A 505 -14.59 15.23 -12.22
CA GLN A 505 -14.01 16.29 -13.02
C GLN A 505 -12.80 15.80 -13.82
N ARG A 506 -12.79 16.11 -15.12
CA ARG A 506 -11.71 15.78 -16.05
C ARG A 506 -11.35 16.96 -16.93
N LYS A 507 -10.06 17.04 -17.27
CA LYS A 507 -9.60 17.92 -18.35
C LYS A 507 -9.80 17.18 -19.66
N LEU A 508 -10.81 17.61 -20.42
CA LEU A 508 -11.13 17.00 -21.70
C LEU A 508 -9.91 17.07 -22.63
N ARG A 509 -9.70 16.00 -23.39
CA ARG A 509 -8.67 15.95 -24.44
C ARG A 509 -9.31 16.44 -25.73
N ASP A 510 -8.73 17.47 -26.32
CA ASP A 510 -9.14 17.96 -27.63
C ASP A 510 -8.97 16.81 -28.66
N PRO A 511 -10.03 16.44 -29.39
CA PRO A 511 -9.99 15.30 -30.31
C PRO A 511 -9.10 15.53 -31.53
N VAL A 512 -8.78 16.78 -31.86
CA VAL A 512 -7.95 17.18 -33.01
C VAL A 512 -6.51 17.46 -32.58
N THR A 513 -6.33 18.26 -31.53
CA THR A 513 -4.99 18.69 -31.10
C THR A 513 -4.35 17.75 -30.09
N HIS A 514 -5.13 16.81 -29.53
CA HIS A 514 -4.74 15.89 -28.46
C HIS A 514 -4.24 16.54 -27.17
N ARG A 515 -4.36 17.88 -27.06
CA ARG A 515 -4.00 18.66 -25.88
C ARG A 515 -5.14 18.61 -24.87
N ARG A 516 -4.79 18.68 -23.59
CA ARG A 516 -5.77 18.79 -22.52
C ARG A 516 -6.27 20.23 -22.40
N ASN A 517 -7.58 20.38 -22.26
CA ASN A 517 -8.19 21.66 -21.91
C ASN A 517 -7.62 22.18 -20.59
N LYS A 518 -7.58 23.50 -20.44
CA LYS A 518 -7.13 24.11 -19.19
C LYS A 518 -8.15 23.86 -18.07
N ASP A 519 -9.42 23.98 -18.42
CA ASP A 519 -10.55 23.89 -17.52
C ASP A 519 -11.00 22.45 -17.32
N PHE A 520 -11.55 22.18 -16.15
CA PHE A 520 -12.18 20.92 -15.81
C PHE A 520 -13.64 20.92 -16.29
N THR A 521 -14.12 19.75 -16.70
CA THR A 521 -15.51 19.51 -17.07
C THR A 521 -16.01 18.32 -16.28
N ASP A 522 -17.26 18.38 -15.84
CA ASP A 522 -17.93 17.26 -15.20
C ASP A 522 -18.23 16.20 -16.26
N VAL A 523 -17.88 14.95 -15.98
CA VAL A 523 -18.04 13.84 -16.89
C VAL A 523 -18.65 12.65 -16.16
N ASP A 524 -19.40 11.86 -16.91
CA ASP A 524 -20.06 10.68 -16.38
C ASP A 524 -19.03 9.56 -16.17
N CYS A 525 -19.20 8.78 -15.10
CA CYS A 525 -18.37 7.61 -14.85
C CYS A 525 -19.13 6.53 -14.06
N PRO A 526 -18.74 5.25 -14.16
CA PRO A 526 -19.33 4.21 -13.33
C PRO A 526 -19.06 4.47 -11.84
N GLU A 527 -19.99 4.13 -10.96
CA GLU A 527 -19.84 4.34 -9.51
C GLU A 527 -18.54 3.72 -8.96
N GLN A 528 -18.26 2.48 -9.33
CA GLN A 528 -17.02 1.79 -8.95
C GLN A 528 -15.75 2.52 -9.44
N GLN A 529 -15.82 3.23 -10.56
CA GLN A 529 -14.71 4.01 -11.10
C GLN A 529 -14.49 5.29 -10.29
N TRP A 530 -15.56 5.93 -9.85
CA TRP A 530 -15.48 7.07 -8.95
C TRP A 530 -14.80 6.68 -7.63
N VAL A 531 -15.25 5.60 -6.99
CA VAL A 531 -14.64 5.07 -5.76
C VAL A 531 -13.16 4.76 -5.95
N TYR A 532 -12.80 4.06 -7.03
CA TYR A 532 -11.41 3.74 -7.32
C TYR A 532 -10.55 5.01 -7.51
N CYS A 533 -11.05 6.00 -8.26
CA CYS A 533 -10.33 7.25 -8.51
C CYS A 533 -10.06 8.07 -7.24
N GLN A 534 -10.92 8.01 -6.23
CA GLN A 534 -10.71 8.71 -4.95
C GLN A 534 -9.56 8.09 -4.12
N THR A 535 -9.21 6.82 -4.37
CA THR A 535 -8.49 5.99 -3.40
C THR A 535 -7.17 5.41 -3.90
N TYR A 536 -7.05 5.10 -5.21
CA TYR A 536 -5.91 4.36 -5.77
C TYR A 536 -4.53 4.99 -5.51
N HIS A 537 -4.45 6.31 -5.47
CA HIS A 537 -3.18 7.05 -5.36
C HIS A 537 -2.67 7.18 -3.90
N LEU A 538 -3.45 6.75 -2.91
CA LEU A 538 -3.16 7.00 -1.50
C LEU A 538 -1.98 6.17 -0.98
N ILE A 539 -1.83 4.92 -1.42
CA ILE A 539 -0.65 4.12 -1.04
C ILE A 539 0.60 4.71 -1.66
N ASP A 540 0.58 5.05 -2.95
CA ASP A 540 1.71 5.71 -3.59
C ASP A 540 2.09 7.03 -2.92
N LYS A 541 1.10 7.80 -2.46
CA LYS A 541 1.31 9.01 -1.67
C LYS A 541 1.98 8.71 -0.33
N GLY A 542 1.55 7.66 0.38
CA GLY A 542 2.18 7.19 1.62
C GLY A 542 3.62 6.72 1.38
N ASN A 543 3.81 5.84 0.40
CA ASN A 543 5.11 5.32 -0.02
C ASN A 543 6.07 6.45 -0.42
N GLY A 544 5.58 7.44 -1.17
CA GLY A 544 6.35 8.62 -1.57
C GLY A 544 6.72 9.52 -0.40
N SER A 545 5.89 9.58 0.65
CA SER A 545 6.20 10.30 1.89
C SER A 545 7.30 9.58 2.66
N GLU A 546 7.24 8.25 2.75
CA GLU A 546 8.27 7.42 3.39
C GLU A 546 9.60 7.43 2.62
N ALA A 547 9.57 7.43 1.28
CA ALA A 547 10.76 7.38 0.43
C ALA A 547 11.64 8.64 0.53
N LYS A 548 11.05 9.80 0.86
CA LYS A 548 11.80 11.04 1.15
C LYS A 548 12.70 10.90 2.39
N TYR A 549 12.34 9.97 3.27
CA TYR A 549 12.94 9.76 4.57
C TYR A 549 13.43 8.32 4.69
N ASP A 550 14.14 7.84 3.65
CA ASP A 550 14.66 6.48 3.66
C ASP A 550 15.91 6.38 4.55
N LEU A 551 15.78 5.68 5.69
CA LEU A 551 16.88 5.27 6.57
C LEU A 551 17.87 4.27 5.93
N SER A 552 18.07 4.34 4.61
CA SER A 552 18.93 3.43 3.85
C SER A 552 20.31 3.28 4.51
N THR A 553 20.54 2.08 5.03
CA THR A 553 21.85 1.66 5.49
C THR A 553 22.57 1.05 4.30
N GLU A 554 23.69 1.66 3.87
CA GLU A 554 24.65 0.98 2.99
C GLU A 554 25.26 -0.16 3.79
N SER A 555 24.64 -1.33 3.69
CA SER A 555 25.17 -2.53 4.32
C SER A 555 25.64 -3.47 3.22
N HIS A 556 26.95 -3.51 3.03
CA HIS A 556 27.64 -4.56 2.27
C HIS A 556 27.99 -5.76 3.17
N LEU A 557 27.92 -5.58 4.50
CA LEU A 557 28.40 -6.53 5.51
C LEU A 557 27.27 -7.30 6.21
N HIS A 558 26.13 -6.65 6.42
CA HIS A 558 24.89 -7.28 6.88
C HIS A 558 23.95 -7.42 5.69
N GLY A 559 23.35 -8.60 5.55
CA GLY A 559 22.50 -8.95 4.42
C GLY A 559 21.25 -8.07 4.27
N TRP A 560 20.21 -8.63 3.67
CA TRP A 560 19.01 -7.91 3.30
C TRP A 560 18.14 -7.42 4.49
N SER A 561 18.28 -7.99 5.70
CA SER A 561 17.37 -7.74 6.83
C SER A 561 17.43 -6.33 7.43
N PRO A 562 18.59 -5.65 7.60
CA PRO A 562 18.58 -4.30 8.19
C PRO A 562 17.87 -3.26 7.33
N LYS A 563 17.90 -3.33 5.99
CA LYS A 563 17.08 -2.37 5.21
C LYS A 563 15.60 -2.67 5.29
N LEU A 564 15.19 -3.93 5.41
CA LEU A 564 13.78 -4.25 5.66
C LEU A 564 13.36 -3.68 7.02
N ALA A 565 14.16 -3.88 8.06
CA ALA A 565 13.90 -3.29 9.38
C ALA A 565 13.83 -1.75 9.32
N SER A 566 14.75 -1.09 8.60
CA SER A 566 14.69 0.36 8.35
C SER A 566 13.40 0.75 7.62
N ARG A 567 12.94 -0.05 6.65
CA ARG A 567 11.69 0.22 5.92
C ARG A 567 10.47 0.16 6.84
N PHE A 568 10.38 -0.83 7.72
CA PHE A 568 9.32 -0.91 8.72
C PHE A 568 9.39 0.24 9.73
N PHE A 569 10.60 0.67 10.11
CA PHE A 569 10.79 1.85 10.94
C PHE A 569 10.30 3.14 10.23
N ASN A 570 10.55 3.30 8.92
CA ASN A 570 10.03 4.42 8.14
C ASN A 570 8.50 4.41 8.05
N MET A 571 7.90 3.23 7.85
CA MET A 571 6.43 3.07 7.89
C MET A 571 5.88 3.47 9.27
N ASN A 572 6.55 3.07 10.35
CA ASN A 572 6.18 3.46 11.70
C ASN A 572 6.28 4.98 11.92
N LEU A 573 7.29 5.63 11.33
CA LEU A 573 7.44 7.08 11.39
C LEU A 573 6.24 7.79 10.74
N ASN A 574 5.79 7.31 9.58
CA ASN A 574 4.61 7.83 8.90
C ASN A 574 3.32 7.57 9.70
N ASN A 575 3.17 6.36 10.26
CA ASN A 575 2.04 5.99 11.12
C ASN A 575 1.96 6.87 12.37
N ALA A 576 3.09 7.05 13.07
CA ALA A 576 3.20 7.93 14.22
C ALA A 576 2.86 9.38 13.86
N TYR A 577 3.25 9.84 12.68
CA TYR A 577 2.90 11.18 12.21
C TYR A 577 1.40 11.33 11.94
N ASN A 578 0.75 10.32 11.38
CA ASN A 578 -0.71 10.31 11.20
C ASN A 578 -1.45 10.35 12.54
N ILE A 579 -1.02 9.56 13.53
CA ILE A 579 -1.57 9.61 14.89
C ILE A 579 -1.30 10.95 15.55
N TYR A 580 -0.07 11.46 15.47
CA TYR A 580 0.30 12.76 16.05
C TYR A 580 -0.58 13.87 15.49
N LYS A 581 -0.76 13.92 14.16
CA LYS A 581 -1.69 14.86 13.53
C LYS A 581 -3.11 14.66 14.06
N TYR A 582 -3.63 13.43 14.10
CA TYR A 582 -4.97 13.17 14.60
C TYR A 582 -5.18 13.72 16.02
N LEU A 583 -4.28 13.37 16.95
CA LEU A 583 -4.36 13.79 18.34
C LEU A 583 -4.14 15.30 18.51
N TYR A 584 -3.29 15.91 17.69
CA TYR A 584 -3.04 17.35 17.70
C TYR A 584 -4.22 18.13 17.10
N THR A 585 -4.81 17.63 16.02
CA THR A 585 -5.88 18.29 15.26
C THR A 585 -7.22 18.21 15.98
N ASN A 586 -7.44 17.17 16.78
CA ASN A 586 -8.58 17.07 17.71
C ASN A 586 -8.57 18.16 18.81
N LYS A 587 -7.49 18.95 18.95
CA LYS A 587 -7.46 20.13 19.82
C LYS A 587 -7.71 21.44 19.08
N VAL A 588 -7.85 21.42 17.76
CA VAL A 588 -8.06 22.61 16.95
C VAL A 588 -9.55 22.75 16.67
N TYR A 589 -10.16 23.63 17.45
CA TYR A 589 -11.53 24.09 17.26
C TYR A 589 -11.55 25.33 16.36
N PHE A 590 -12.61 25.46 15.56
CA PHE A 590 -12.85 26.62 14.72
C PHE A 590 -14.02 27.41 15.28
N GLY A 591 -13.75 28.64 15.71
CA GLY A 591 -14.78 29.63 16.02
C GLY A 591 -15.53 29.99 14.74
N PHE A 592 -16.86 29.97 14.82
CA PHE A 592 -17.71 30.38 13.72
C PHE A 592 -18.76 31.37 14.19
N ALA A 593 -18.66 32.60 13.67
CA ALA A 593 -19.62 33.68 13.89
C ALA A 593 -20.69 33.70 12.78
N PRO A 594 -21.93 33.21 13.04
CA PRO A 594 -22.91 33.04 11.97
C PRO A 594 -23.34 34.35 11.30
N VAL A 595 -23.44 35.44 12.07
CA VAL A 595 -23.89 36.76 11.56
C VAL A 595 -22.86 37.45 10.67
N ILE A 596 -21.58 37.11 10.77
CA ILE A 596 -20.50 37.66 9.93
C ILE A 596 -20.28 36.76 8.72
N ASN A 597 -20.23 35.45 8.94
CA ASN A 597 -19.83 34.48 7.92
C ASN A 597 -20.94 34.14 6.91
N LEU A 598 -22.21 34.45 7.23
CA LEU A 598 -23.36 34.13 6.40
C LEU A 598 -24.02 35.36 5.73
N ASN A 599 -23.53 36.58 5.98
CA ASN A 599 -24.21 37.83 5.56
C ASN A 599 -23.73 38.48 4.26
N VAL A 600 -22.78 37.89 3.53
CA VAL A 600 -22.25 38.53 2.31
C VAL A 600 -21.98 37.49 1.23
N HIS A 601 -22.84 37.42 0.19
CA HIS A 601 -22.61 36.92 -1.18
C HIS A 601 -21.70 35.69 -1.46
N SER A 602 -21.32 34.87 -0.47
CA SER A 602 -20.40 33.71 -0.60
C SER A 602 -20.90 32.45 0.12
N CYS A 603 -22.22 32.30 0.26
CA CYS A 603 -22.86 31.27 1.07
C CYS A 603 -22.43 29.82 0.74
N SER A 604 -22.18 29.48 -0.54
CA SER A 604 -21.79 28.11 -0.92
C SER A 604 -20.43 27.69 -0.37
N LYS A 605 -19.40 28.53 -0.53
CA LYS A 605 -18.04 28.20 -0.05
C LYS A 605 -17.98 28.13 1.47
N THR A 606 -18.69 29.01 2.16
CA THR A 606 -18.76 28.97 3.63
C THR A 606 -19.39 27.67 4.11
N ILE A 607 -20.47 27.21 3.46
CA ILE A 607 -21.09 25.92 3.76
C ILE A 607 -20.13 24.75 3.50
N ASP A 608 -19.38 24.77 2.41
CA ASP A 608 -18.38 23.73 2.12
C ASP A 608 -17.26 23.71 3.17
N VAL A 609 -16.85 24.89 3.67
CA VAL A 609 -15.88 25.00 4.77
C VAL A 609 -16.47 24.47 6.08
N ILE A 610 -17.72 24.81 6.41
CA ILE A 610 -18.40 24.28 7.61
C ILE A 610 -18.45 22.75 7.55
N ARG A 611 -18.82 22.17 6.40
CA ARG A 611 -18.83 20.72 6.17
C ARG A 611 -17.45 20.11 6.33
N ALA A 612 -16.42 20.75 5.79
CA ALA A 612 -15.04 20.29 5.91
C ALA A 612 -14.48 20.38 7.34
N VAL A 613 -14.93 21.37 8.13
CA VAL A 613 -14.60 21.50 9.56
C VAL A 613 -15.27 20.40 10.38
N GLY A 614 -16.55 20.14 10.11
CA GLY A 614 -17.36 19.15 10.80
C GLY A 614 -17.83 19.60 12.19
N ILE A 615 -18.94 19.02 12.67
CA ILE A 615 -19.60 19.42 13.92
C ILE A 615 -18.71 19.26 15.16
N HIS A 616 -17.87 18.23 15.21
CA HIS A 616 -17.02 17.91 16.37
C HIS A 616 -15.85 18.87 16.58
N ARG A 617 -15.63 19.81 15.66
CA ARG A 617 -14.55 20.81 15.74
C ARG A 617 -15.06 22.23 15.66
N LEU A 618 -16.38 22.40 15.59
CA LEU A 618 -17.02 23.69 15.50
C LEU A 618 -17.28 24.25 16.89
N VAL A 619 -16.93 25.51 17.10
CA VAL A 619 -17.32 26.29 18.27
C VAL A 619 -18.13 27.48 17.77
N LEU A 620 -19.33 27.66 18.30
CA LEU A 620 -20.17 28.79 17.92
C LEU A 620 -19.77 30.02 18.73
N GLU A 621 -19.54 31.12 18.03
CA GLU A 621 -19.29 32.43 18.62
C GLU A 621 -20.19 33.47 17.95
N THR A 622 -20.26 34.69 18.47
CA THR A 622 -21.10 35.74 17.86
C THR A 622 -20.33 36.90 17.27
N ASP A 623 -19.07 37.09 17.70
CA ASP A 623 -18.23 38.26 17.39
C ASP A 623 -18.97 39.61 17.58
N HIS A 624 -19.98 39.63 18.45
CA HIS A 624 -20.76 40.82 18.78
C HIS A 624 -20.16 41.51 20.00
N GLU A 625 -19.85 42.81 19.86
CA GLU A 625 -19.42 43.65 20.99
C GLU A 625 -20.59 44.00 21.93
N ASP A 626 -21.84 44.00 21.42
CA ASP A 626 -23.04 44.29 22.20
C ASP A 626 -23.77 42.99 22.60
N ILE A 627 -23.82 42.75 23.90
CA ILE A 627 -24.44 41.58 24.53
C ILE A 627 -25.92 41.42 24.16
N GLN A 628 -26.64 42.50 23.88
CA GLN A 628 -28.07 42.45 23.56
C GLN A 628 -28.34 41.72 22.22
N ASN A 629 -27.35 41.66 21.34
CA ASN A 629 -27.50 41.06 20.01
C ASN A 629 -27.09 39.59 19.94
N ILE A 630 -26.42 39.06 20.97
CA ILE A 630 -25.84 37.70 21.00
C ILE A 630 -26.89 36.62 20.76
N GLN A 631 -28.00 36.64 21.51
CA GLN A 631 -29.01 35.58 21.43
C GLN A 631 -29.66 35.50 20.05
N SER A 632 -30.14 36.64 19.54
CA SER A 632 -30.78 36.71 18.22
C SER A 632 -29.83 36.39 17.05
N SER A 633 -28.52 36.54 17.25
CA SER A 633 -27.46 36.21 16.29
C SER A 633 -27.24 34.69 16.22
N MET A 634 -27.11 34.05 17.40
CA MET A 634 -26.93 32.60 17.51
C MET A 634 -28.13 31.85 16.92
N GLU A 635 -29.35 32.24 17.28
CA GLU A 635 -30.59 31.61 16.82
C GLU A 635 -30.71 31.60 15.27
N ARG A 636 -30.30 32.70 14.60
CA ARG A 636 -30.30 32.76 13.12
C ARG A 636 -29.27 31.87 12.44
N GLY A 637 -28.16 31.60 13.12
CA GLY A 637 -27.06 30.79 12.59
C GLY A 637 -27.28 29.29 12.70
N ILE A 638 -27.95 28.87 13.78
CA ILE A 638 -28.13 27.46 14.15
C ILE A 638 -28.81 26.67 13.03
N ASP A 639 -29.92 27.17 12.48
CA ASP A 639 -30.66 26.44 11.43
C ASP A 639 -29.84 26.26 10.15
N ILE A 640 -29.03 27.25 9.78
CA ILE A 640 -28.20 27.19 8.56
C ILE A 640 -27.07 26.18 8.75
N ILE A 641 -26.42 26.22 9.91
CA ILE A 641 -25.29 25.34 10.23
C ILE A 641 -25.77 23.90 10.43
N SER A 642 -26.91 23.70 11.11
CA SER A 642 -27.46 22.37 11.35
C SER A 642 -27.85 21.69 10.04
N ASN A 643 -28.45 22.44 9.11
CA ASN A 643 -28.72 21.97 7.75
C ASN A 643 -27.46 21.70 6.93
N ALA A 644 -26.41 22.52 7.09
CA ALA A 644 -25.14 22.31 6.38
C ALA A 644 -24.44 21.01 6.81
N LEU A 645 -24.55 20.66 8.10
CA LEU A 645 -23.90 19.53 8.75
C LEU A 645 -24.79 18.28 8.86
N ASP A 646 -26.01 18.32 8.33
CA ASP A 646 -26.99 17.23 8.39
C ASP A 646 -27.25 16.71 9.81
N CYS A 647 -27.53 17.65 10.73
CA CYS A 647 -27.82 17.34 12.14
C CYS A 647 -28.98 18.21 12.67
N THR A 648 -29.53 17.84 13.83
CA THR A 648 -30.56 18.65 14.47
C THR A 648 -29.97 19.89 15.16
N PRO A 649 -30.72 21.01 15.27
CA PRO A 649 -30.32 22.17 16.06
C PRO A 649 -29.90 21.83 17.50
N ALA A 650 -30.60 20.88 18.14
CA ALA A 650 -30.29 20.45 19.49
C ALA A 650 -28.95 19.70 19.58
N GLU A 651 -28.64 18.84 18.60
CA GLU A 651 -27.34 18.16 18.51
C GLU A 651 -26.20 19.14 18.25
N LEU A 652 -26.42 20.11 17.36
CA LEU A 652 -25.46 21.18 17.08
C LEU A 652 -25.10 21.93 18.37
N ILE A 653 -26.09 22.41 19.11
CA ILE A 653 -25.87 23.13 20.38
C ILE A 653 -25.15 22.24 21.39
N ARG A 654 -25.59 20.99 21.56
CA ARG A 654 -25.00 20.06 22.53
C ARG A 654 -23.52 19.80 22.22
N ILE A 655 -23.20 19.48 20.97
CA ILE A 655 -21.83 19.13 20.56
C ILE A 655 -20.93 20.37 20.60
N THR A 656 -21.41 21.52 20.11
CA THR A 656 -20.61 22.76 20.13
C THR A 656 -20.37 23.29 21.56
N ASN A 657 -21.31 23.09 22.49
CA ASN A 657 -21.07 23.38 23.91
C ASN A 657 -20.05 22.42 24.55
N ASN A 658 -20.09 21.13 24.22
CA ASN A 658 -19.05 20.20 24.65
C ASN A 658 -17.67 20.62 24.12
N ASN A 659 -17.60 21.02 22.85
CA ASN A 659 -16.37 21.54 22.24
C ASN A 659 -15.85 22.79 22.95
N ILE A 660 -16.73 23.70 23.40
CA ILE A 660 -16.37 24.88 24.19
C ILE A 660 -15.79 24.47 25.55
N ASN A 661 -16.43 23.51 26.23
CA ASN A 661 -15.96 23.00 27.52
C ASN A 661 -14.57 22.37 27.38
N ASP A 662 -14.36 21.59 26.33
CA ASP A 662 -13.06 20.98 26.01
C ASP A 662 -12.01 22.05 25.64
N LEU A 663 -12.38 23.06 24.83
CA LEU A 663 -11.49 24.15 24.39
C LEU A 663 -11.01 25.00 25.58
N TYR A 664 -11.91 25.38 26.47
CA TYR A 664 -11.59 26.25 27.61
C TYR A 664 -11.26 25.50 28.90
N ASN A 665 -11.30 24.16 28.88
CA ASN A 665 -11.14 23.29 30.04
C ASN A 665 -12.07 23.67 31.20
N ILE A 666 -13.33 24.00 30.87
CA ILE A 666 -14.35 24.39 31.84
C ILE A 666 -15.18 23.15 32.20
N SER A 667 -15.05 22.69 33.45
CA SER A 667 -16.00 21.75 34.03
C SER A 667 -17.21 22.55 34.51
N ILE A 668 -18.36 22.39 33.84
CA ILE A 668 -19.65 22.95 34.29
C ILE A 668 -20.30 22.03 35.32
#